data_AF-A0AAD1BF87-F1
#
_entry.id   AF-A0AAD1BF87-F1
#
_cell.length_a   1.000
_cell.length_b   1.000
_cell.length_c   1.000
_cell.angle_alpha   90.00
_cell.angle_beta   90.00
_cell.angle_gamma   90.00
#
_symmetry.space_group_name_H-M   'P 1'
#
loop_
_entity.id
_entity.type
_entity.pdbx_description
1 polymer ?
#
loop_
_entity_poly.entity_id
_entity_poly.type
_entity_poly.pdbx_seq_one_letter_code
_entity_poly.pdbx_strand_id
1 'polypeptide(L)'
;MLISPPFLPLAAPNESDEEYLNRAMNSTEGAFPLGQNMIWHGGIHLTAPREGNTHLPVRAIADGTVAYVRQPTATNTDTSHPLNYRNGWTDNGCLILKHETDIGEGAHAKVVFYSIYMHLSAIKSVNIAIDMPIYRKDELGTAGRIYGAPHKIHFEVICSQEQLGHFLGRSTGRLTTTRNGRTDSCWGDIHFYIPPEILFYAARPTNPTSATNESAIVHRHIDAYFVSMNYGKGQCTLTTLDEVGTRLGERQETQDYEYNLYTTASTLYPRSPSAGYELLRFGRTLGPDLLHPHDAAHWRQVAYPASGAHPAGVGWVNLKSPTVTVYSDADFPHWQGWKLIDDDTDGDGRCQSEQVMELLGISEIPVTPQQRTAYSAMINTPENQKKLKRLICKFPSEWERANFFNRYNWLSEGNEPIISAQAQEKLKLHYEALAFWENMDLKDVNSEHWHFPPKEFIRVFRKCGWLSLVEVGGTFPKHMFYTASGNPRTSINTSGQTYTTNRRSAENRVSSHIEDLNKAIRKYLGADRKRISIFLAQVLLETAQWRNIGGSKRLMHEWGFGRYSVLNPATEFYSVFYGRGIMQLTWAKNYKAYGEYRGFRNHVGAYTERISNIPPRLTNVSMHYSAHPDDGGIAFVWAPRFDPDIVAESKYNACDSGGFYWVSKVFSGGMNINRVSDRLYSANNIGLINRLVNGGGNGYYERQAYTAYMLRKLTDSIAETQTIIISPTGKATIHADMQPAE
;
A
#
# COMPACT_ATOMS: atom_id res chain seq x y z
N MET A 1 -4.29 -1.98 -0.99
CA MET A 1 -4.65 -2.64 0.26
C MET A 1 -4.12 -1.91 1.50
N LEU A 2 -4.95 -1.85 2.54
CA LEU A 2 -4.61 -1.41 3.89
C LEU A 2 -4.51 -2.63 4.83
N ILE A 3 -3.30 -2.94 5.32
CA ILE A 3 -3.00 -4.18 6.04
C ILE A 3 -2.10 -3.95 7.26
N SER A 4 -2.32 -4.74 8.32
CA SER A 4 -1.65 -4.67 9.62
C SER A 4 -1.16 -6.07 10.04
N PRO A 5 -0.12 -6.20 10.87
CA PRO A 5 0.24 -7.49 11.46
C PRO A 5 -0.82 -7.99 12.47
N PRO A 6 -0.88 -9.32 12.74
CA PRO A 6 -1.89 -9.91 13.64
C PRO A 6 -1.69 -9.52 15.12
N PHE A 7 -0.54 -8.96 15.48
CA PHE A 7 -0.31 -8.28 16.76
C PHE A 7 0.14 -6.85 16.51
N LEU A 8 -0.34 -5.90 17.31
CA LEU A 8 -0.06 -4.47 17.13
C LEU A 8 0.61 -3.89 18.37
N PRO A 9 1.92 -4.09 18.55
CA PRO A 9 2.63 -3.42 19.62
C PRO A 9 2.66 -1.91 19.39
N LEU A 10 2.86 -1.16 20.47
CA LEU A 10 3.15 0.26 20.45
C LEU A 10 4.45 0.47 19.66
N ALA A 11 4.37 1.33 18.65
CA ALA A 11 5.53 1.70 17.85
C ALA A 11 6.52 2.48 18.72
N ALA A 12 7.80 2.10 18.64
CA ALA A 12 8.85 2.84 19.32
C ALA A 12 9.18 4.15 18.55
N PRO A 13 9.68 5.19 19.24
CA PRO A 13 10.10 6.42 18.56
C PRO A 13 11.17 6.11 17.49
N ASN A 14 10.96 6.61 16.27
CA ASN A 14 11.85 6.41 15.11
C ASN A 14 12.04 4.96 14.64
N GLU A 15 11.19 4.03 15.10
CA GLU A 15 11.19 2.64 14.64
C GLU A 15 10.91 2.58 13.12
N SER A 16 11.73 1.83 12.39
CA SER A 16 11.47 1.52 10.98
C SER A 16 10.31 0.52 10.86
N ASP A 17 9.66 0.49 9.69
CA ASP A 17 8.59 -0.47 9.45
C ASP A 17 9.07 -1.94 9.56
N GLU A 18 10.33 -2.19 9.22
CA GLU A 18 10.93 -3.51 9.34
C GLU A 18 11.14 -3.94 10.80
N GLU A 19 11.67 -3.06 11.64
CA GLU A 19 11.82 -3.30 13.08
C GLU A 19 10.44 -3.54 13.73
N TYR A 20 9.45 -2.72 13.37
CA TYR A 20 8.07 -2.86 13.83
C TYR A 20 7.48 -4.23 13.48
N LEU A 21 7.57 -4.65 12.21
CA LEU A 21 7.08 -5.96 11.77
C LEU A 21 7.83 -7.11 12.42
N ASN A 22 9.13 -6.95 12.72
CA ASN A 22 9.90 -7.98 13.41
C ASN A 22 9.42 -8.21 14.85
N ARG A 23 9.05 -7.15 15.58
CA ARG A 23 8.44 -7.30 16.91
C ARG A 23 7.00 -7.77 16.84
N ALA A 24 6.22 -7.25 15.89
CA ALA A 24 4.80 -7.57 15.74
C ALA A 24 4.56 -9.03 15.28
N MET A 25 5.47 -9.57 14.46
CA MET A 25 5.41 -10.94 13.95
C MET A 25 6.68 -11.69 14.34
N ASN A 26 6.83 -11.90 15.64
CA ASN A 26 7.92 -12.67 16.21
C ASN A 26 7.66 -14.18 16.07
N SER A 27 8.52 -14.86 15.31
CA SER A 27 8.45 -16.30 15.05
C SER A 27 9.77 -16.93 15.50
N THR A 28 9.70 -17.86 16.46
CA THR A 28 10.90 -18.57 16.97
C THR A 28 10.91 -20.04 16.54
N GLU A 29 9.77 -20.58 16.13
CA GLU A 29 9.55 -21.98 15.74
C GLU A 29 8.49 -22.01 14.63
N GLY A 30 8.30 -23.16 13.96
CA GLY A 30 7.28 -23.33 12.91
C GLY A 30 7.49 -22.35 11.75
N ALA A 31 8.57 -22.53 10.99
CA ALA A 31 8.93 -21.63 9.89
C ALA A 31 8.14 -21.94 8.62
N PHE A 32 7.91 -20.91 7.81
CA PHE A 32 7.40 -21.04 6.45
C PHE A 32 8.57 -21.10 5.45
N PRO A 33 8.52 -21.91 4.37
CA PRO A 33 7.49 -22.92 4.07
C PRO A 33 7.84 -24.31 4.61
N LEU A 34 8.96 -24.46 5.32
CA LEU A 34 9.49 -25.75 5.76
C LEU A 34 9.51 -25.87 7.29
N GLY A 35 8.84 -26.90 7.79
CA GLY A 35 8.87 -27.33 9.18
C GLY A 35 9.99 -28.34 9.47
N GLN A 36 9.82 -29.07 10.57
CA GLN A 36 10.73 -30.18 10.91
C GLN A 36 10.67 -31.26 9.83
N ASN A 37 11.79 -31.94 9.60
CA ASN A 37 11.91 -33.07 8.65
C ASN A 37 11.55 -32.72 7.20
N MET A 38 11.78 -31.46 6.76
CA MET A 38 11.41 -30.99 5.42
C MET A 38 9.91 -31.05 5.14
N ILE A 39 9.04 -31.05 6.15
CA ILE A 39 7.58 -31.07 5.94
C ILE A 39 7.09 -29.68 5.49
N TRP A 40 6.22 -29.61 4.48
CA TRP A 40 5.54 -28.37 4.09
C TRP A 40 4.75 -27.79 5.26
N HIS A 41 4.91 -26.50 5.53
CA HIS A 41 4.27 -25.78 6.62
C HIS A 41 3.56 -24.54 6.06
N GLY A 42 2.23 -24.52 6.15
CA GLY A 42 1.35 -23.53 5.52
C GLY A 42 1.49 -22.10 6.04
N GLY A 43 2.05 -21.95 7.24
CA GLY A 43 2.15 -20.67 7.92
C GLY A 43 3.36 -20.51 8.82
N ILE A 44 3.18 -19.72 9.87
CA ILE A 44 4.21 -19.44 10.87
C ILE A 44 3.66 -19.52 12.29
N HIS A 45 4.47 -19.99 13.25
CA HIS A 45 4.11 -19.89 14.66
C HIS A 45 4.55 -18.55 15.25
N LEU A 46 3.59 -17.70 15.57
CA LEU A 46 3.85 -16.40 16.18
C LEU A 46 3.70 -16.47 17.68
N THR A 47 4.63 -15.82 18.40
CA THR A 47 4.50 -15.59 19.84
C THR A 47 3.92 -14.20 20.06
N ALA A 48 2.83 -14.11 20.84
CA ALA A 48 2.19 -12.84 21.15
C ALA A 48 3.17 -11.90 21.87
N PRO A 49 3.45 -10.70 21.33
CA PRO A 49 4.30 -9.73 21.99
C PRO A 49 3.71 -9.30 23.33
N ARG A 50 4.55 -8.73 24.19
CA ARG A 50 4.17 -8.29 25.54
C ARG A 50 4.31 -6.78 25.68
N GLU A 51 3.32 -6.15 26.30
CA GLU A 51 3.36 -4.76 26.75
C GLU A 51 3.14 -4.70 28.26
N GLY A 52 4.14 -4.19 28.98
CA GLY A 52 4.15 -4.27 30.44
C GLY A 52 4.04 -5.72 30.90
N ASN A 53 2.94 -6.08 31.55
CA ASN A 53 2.67 -7.43 32.06
C ASN A 53 1.66 -8.23 31.23
N THR A 54 1.19 -7.71 30.10
CA THR A 54 0.09 -8.29 29.33
C THR A 54 0.56 -8.69 27.94
N HIS A 55 0.19 -9.88 27.48
CA HIS A 55 0.38 -10.28 26.09
C HIS A 55 -0.69 -9.65 25.20
N LEU A 56 -0.28 -9.22 24.01
CA LEU A 56 -1.20 -8.58 23.07
C LEU A 56 -2.25 -9.57 22.54
N PRO A 57 -3.50 -9.11 22.33
CA PRO A 57 -4.52 -9.92 21.68
C PRO A 57 -4.22 -10.09 20.19
N VAL A 58 -4.75 -11.17 19.61
CA VAL A 58 -4.71 -11.42 18.17
C VAL A 58 -5.73 -10.53 17.48
N ARG A 59 -5.35 -9.91 16.36
CA ARG A 59 -6.18 -8.94 15.62
C ARG A 59 -6.30 -9.26 14.14
N ALA A 60 -7.38 -8.78 13.53
CA ALA A 60 -7.61 -8.87 12.09
C ALA A 60 -6.54 -8.09 11.31
N ILE A 61 -5.94 -8.73 10.29
CA ILE A 61 -4.88 -8.10 9.48
C ILE A 61 -5.43 -7.12 8.44
N ALA A 62 -6.69 -7.30 8.01
CA ALA A 62 -7.39 -6.48 7.04
C ALA A 62 -8.91 -6.56 7.29
N ASP A 63 -9.68 -5.66 6.67
CA ASP A 63 -11.14 -5.78 6.64
C ASP A 63 -11.52 -7.09 5.94
N GLY A 64 -12.54 -7.79 6.46
CA GLY A 64 -12.97 -9.07 5.93
C GLY A 64 -14.30 -9.54 6.50
N THR A 65 -14.67 -10.75 6.13
CA THR A 65 -15.86 -11.46 6.63
C THR A 65 -15.44 -12.81 7.20
N VAL A 66 -16.14 -13.28 8.21
CA VAL A 66 -15.84 -14.57 8.84
C VAL A 66 -16.20 -15.69 7.87
N ALA A 67 -15.20 -16.46 7.46
CA ALA A 67 -15.39 -17.63 6.60
C ALA A 67 -15.58 -18.92 7.42
N TYR A 68 -14.99 -18.97 8.61
CA TYR A 68 -15.10 -20.11 9.52
C TYR A 68 -14.75 -19.71 10.94
N VAL A 69 -15.39 -20.34 11.92
CA VAL A 69 -15.07 -20.20 13.34
C VAL A 69 -15.22 -21.54 14.06
N ARG A 70 -14.23 -21.87 14.89
CA ARG A 70 -14.30 -22.97 15.86
C ARG A 70 -13.89 -22.44 17.23
N GLN A 71 -14.82 -22.51 18.19
CA GLN A 71 -14.51 -22.18 19.57
C GLN A 71 -13.47 -23.15 20.15
N PRO A 72 -12.53 -22.68 20.98
CA PRO A 72 -11.52 -23.53 21.57
C PRO A 72 -12.13 -24.54 22.53
N THR A 73 -11.58 -25.74 22.52
CA THR A 73 -11.89 -26.77 23.52
C THR A 73 -11.34 -26.31 24.88
N ALA A 74 -12.14 -26.44 25.94
CA ALA A 74 -11.68 -26.14 27.29
C ALA A 74 -10.45 -26.99 27.63
N THR A 75 -9.43 -26.37 28.25
CA THR A 75 -8.21 -27.07 28.64
C THR A 75 -8.53 -28.29 29.50
N ASN A 76 -7.98 -29.44 29.12
CA ASN A 76 -8.15 -30.70 29.83
C ASN A 76 -6.78 -31.23 30.27
N THR A 77 -6.67 -31.73 31.50
CA THR A 77 -5.44 -32.29 32.07
C THR A 77 -5.26 -33.79 31.81
N ASP A 78 -6.27 -34.46 31.24
CA ASP A 78 -6.18 -35.86 30.84
C ASP A 78 -5.13 -36.03 29.74
N THR A 79 -4.03 -36.73 30.06
CA THR A 79 -2.90 -36.96 29.14
C THR A 79 -3.26 -37.85 27.95
N SER A 80 -4.42 -38.53 27.99
CA SER A 80 -4.95 -39.29 26.84
C SER A 80 -5.78 -38.42 25.88
N HIS A 81 -6.17 -37.21 26.30
CA HIS A 81 -6.92 -36.29 25.45
C HIS A 81 -6.11 -35.95 24.19
N PRO A 82 -6.71 -35.98 22.98
CA PRO A 82 -5.96 -35.76 21.73
C PRO A 82 -5.19 -34.44 21.64
N LEU A 83 -5.67 -33.39 22.34
CA LEU A 83 -4.99 -32.09 22.41
C LEU A 83 -3.81 -32.05 23.40
N ASN A 84 -3.61 -33.08 24.24
CA ASN A 84 -2.41 -33.26 25.05
C ASN A 84 -1.39 -34.11 24.30
N TYR A 85 -0.67 -33.47 23.37
CA TYR A 85 0.32 -34.14 22.51
C TYR A 85 1.73 -33.58 22.76
N ARG A 86 2.76 -34.43 22.64
CA ARG A 86 4.17 -34.09 22.97
C ARG A 86 4.33 -33.45 24.36
N ASN A 87 3.63 -34.00 25.36
CA ASN A 87 3.64 -33.56 26.76
C ASN A 87 3.09 -32.15 27.02
N GLY A 88 2.21 -31.63 26.15
CA GLY A 88 1.58 -30.35 26.39
C GLY A 88 0.25 -30.15 25.67
N TRP A 89 -0.57 -29.26 26.22
CA TRP A 89 -1.84 -28.86 25.62
C TRP A 89 -1.61 -28.02 24.37
N THR A 90 -2.37 -28.29 23.32
CA THR A 90 -2.46 -27.48 22.10
C THR A 90 -3.88 -26.98 21.92
N ASP A 91 -4.09 -25.67 21.90
CA ASP A 91 -5.43 -25.11 21.72
C ASP A 91 -5.91 -25.32 20.28
N ASN A 92 -7.21 -25.55 20.07
CA ASN A 92 -7.78 -25.77 18.73
C ASN A 92 -8.77 -24.69 18.30
N GLY A 93 -8.85 -23.56 19.01
CA GLY A 93 -9.63 -22.41 18.57
C GLY A 93 -9.11 -21.91 17.22
N CYS A 94 -10.03 -21.70 16.28
CA CYS A 94 -9.70 -21.31 14.91
C CYS A 94 -10.67 -20.26 14.41
N LEU A 95 -10.14 -19.25 13.72
CA LEU A 95 -10.93 -18.26 12.98
C LEU A 95 -10.31 -18.07 11.60
N ILE A 96 -11.13 -18.09 10.56
CA ILE A 96 -10.71 -17.73 9.19
C ILE A 96 -11.50 -16.51 8.73
N LEU A 97 -10.79 -15.55 8.17
CA LEU A 97 -11.38 -14.37 7.53
C LEU A 97 -11.16 -14.43 6.02
N LYS A 98 -12.23 -14.18 5.25
CA LYS A 98 -12.18 -13.88 3.81
C LYS A 98 -11.99 -12.37 3.64
N HIS A 99 -11.01 -11.99 2.84
CA HIS A 99 -10.70 -10.59 2.54
C HIS A 99 -10.96 -10.30 1.07
N GLU A 100 -11.63 -9.18 0.79
CA GLU A 100 -11.85 -8.66 -0.56
C GLU A 100 -11.39 -7.21 -0.62
N THR A 101 -10.42 -6.90 -1.48
CA THR A 101 -9.82 -5.56 -1.54
C THR A 101 -9.23 -5.24 -2.91
N ASP A 102 -8.81 -4.00 -3.08
CA ASP A 102 -8.20 -3.48 -4.29
C ASP A 102 -6.70 -3.23 -4.07
N ILE A 103 -5.88 -3.69 -5.02
CA ILE A 103 -4.43 -3.42 -5.08
C ILE A 103 -4.04 -2.52 -6.26
N GLY A 104 -5.03 -2.07 -7.03
CA GLY A 104 -4.87 -1.28 -8.25
C GLY A 104 -6.22 -0.98 -8.90
N GLU A 105 -6.18 -0.62 -10.18
CA GLU A 105 -7.33 -0.23 -11.00
C GLU A 105 -7.99 -1.42 -11.71
N GLY A 106 -9.32 -1.40 -11.83
CA GLY A 106 -10.06 -2.40 -12.60
C GLY A 106 -10.13 -3.79 -11.98
N ALA A 107 -10.80 -4.72 -12.68
CA ALA A 107 -11.16 -6.03 -12.14
C ALA A 107 -9.96 -6.94 -11.82
N HIS A 108 -8.89 -6.88 -12.61
CA HIS A 108 -7.69 -7.73 -12.43
C HIS A 108 -6.80 -7.28 -11.27
N ALA A 109 -7.08 -6.13 -10.67
CA ALA A 109 -6.43 -5.64 -9.46
C ALA A 109 -7.34 -5.74 -8.22
N LYS A 110 -8.46 -6.44 -8.33
CA LYS A 110 -9.30 -6.87 -7.20
C LYS A 110 -8.85 -8.25 -6.76
N VAL A 111 -8.57 -8.41 -5.47
CA VAL A 111 -7.99 -9.63 -4.93
C VAL A 111 -8.82 -10.17 -3.77
N VAL A 112 -8.88 -11.51 -3.72
CA VAL A 112 -9.49 -12.27 -2.65
C VAL A 112 -8.44 -13.19 -2.03
N PHE A 113 -8.34 -13.17 -0.71
CA PHE A 113 -7.46 -14.07 0.05
C PHE A 113 -8.06 -14.39 1.41
N TYR A 114 -7.52 -15.40 2.07
CA TYR A 114 -7.95 -15.83 3.40
C TYR A 114 -6.81 -15.73 4.38
N SER A 115 -7.13 -15.35 5.62
CA SER A 115 -6.19 -15.44 6.74
C SER A 115 -6.69 -16.44 7.77
N ILE A 116 -5.79 -17.31 8.24
CA ILE A 116 -6.11 -18.39 9.20
C ILE A 116 -5.44 -18.07 10.53
N TYR A 117 -6.24 -18.01 11.59
CA TYR A 117 -5.79 -17.77 12.97
C TYR A 117 -6.05 -19.02 13.81
N MET A 118 -5.06 -19.89 13.92
CA MET A 118 -5.16 -21.17 14.61
C MET A 118 -4.45 -21.14 15.98
N HIS A 119 -4.86 -22.04 16.87
CA HIS A 119 -4.42 -22.13 18.26
C HIS A 119 -4.82 -20.93 19.13
N LEU A 120 -6.02 -20.39 18.92
CA LEU A 120 -6.62 -19.41 19.84
C LEU A 120 -7.10 -20.12 21.11
N SER A 121 -6.80 -19.58 22.29
CA SER A 121 -7.33 -20.08 23.57
C SER A 121 -8.68 -19.47 23.94
N ALA A 122 -9.02 -18.33 23.34
CA ALA A 122 -10.31 -17.66 23.47
C ALA A 122 -10.60 -16.87 22.20
N ILE A 123 -11.87 -16.79 21.81
CA ILE A 123 -12.36 -15.93 20.73
C ILE A 123 -13.21 -14.84 21.38
N LYS A 124 -12.91 -13.57 21.09
CA LYS A 124 -13.39 -12.41 21.87
C LYS A 124 -14.92 -12.27 21.88
N SER A 125 -15.60 -12.68 20.81
CA SER A 125 -17.06 -12.70 20.75
C SER A 125 -17.56 -14.13 20.53
N VAL A 126 -18.35 -14.62 21.49
CA VAL A 126 -19.08 -15.90 21.38
C VAL A 126 -20.12 -15.87 20.25
N ASN A 127 -20.47 -14.69 19.74
CA ASN A 127 -21.44 -14.46 18.67
C ASN A 127 -20.78 -14.24 17.30
N ILE A 128 -19.48 -14.52 17.14
CA ILE A 128 -18.87 -14.55 15.81
C ILE A 128 -19.59 -15.63 14.99
N ALA A 129 -20.17 -15.22 13.88
CA ALA A 129 -20.87 -16.07 12.94
C ALA A 129 -20.27 -15.91 11.54
N ILE A 130 -20.46 -16.92 10.70
CA ILE A 130 -20.12 -16.85 9.28
C ILE A 130 -20.77 -15.61 8.64
N ASP A 131 -20.09 -14.98 7.69
CA ASP A 131 -20.45 -13.75 7.00
C ASP A 131 -20.47 -12.47 7.86
N MET A 132 -20.16 -12.57 9.16
CA MET A 132 -20.03 -11.38 10.01
C MET A 132 -18.85 -10.51 9.54
N PRO A 133 -19.03 -9.19 9.35
CA PRO A 133 -17.94 -8.30 9.01
C PRO A 133 -17.00 -8.12 10.21
N ILE A 134 -15.70 -8.21 9.93
CA ILE A 134 -14.61 -7.95 10.88
C ILE A 134 -13.69 -6.92 10.24
N TYR A 135 -13.38 -5.86 10.98
CA TYR A 135 -12.56 -4.78 10.46
C TYR A 135 -11.10 -4.93 10.88
N ARG A 136 -10.20 -4.39 10.06
CA ARG A 136 -8.78 -4.36 10.36
C ARG A 136 -8.55 -3.82 11.78
N LYS A 137 -7.70 -4.52 12.53
CA LYS A 137 -7.33 -4.25 13.94
C LYS A 137 -8.37 -4.65 14.99
N ASP A 138 -9.56 -5.13 14.61
CA ASP A 138 -10.49 -5.69 15.58
C ASP A 138 -9.83 -6.87 16.31
N GLU A 139 -10.04 -6.96 17.62
CA GLU A 139 -9.53 -8.07 18.42
C GLU A 139 -10.33 -9.34 18.15
N LEU A 140 -9.63 -10.37 17.68
CA LEU A 140 -10.20 -11.68 17.34
C LEU A 140 -10.24 -12.59 18.57
N GLY A 141 -9.19 -12.56 19.39
CA GLY A 141 -9.04 -13.50 20.48
C GLY A 141 -7.69 -13.45 21.19
N THR A 142 -7.43 -14.48 21.99
CA THR A 142 -6.20 -14.63 22.79
C THR A 142 -5.33 -15.74 22.21
N ALA A 143 -4.04 -15.48 22.07
CA ALA A 143 -3.07 -16.50 21.67
C ALA A 143 -3.07 -17.65 22.69
N GLY A 144 -3.13 -18.89 22.20
CA GLY A 144 -3.22 -20.09 23.02
C GLY A 144 -1.88 -20.76 23.25
N ARG A 145 -1.91 -22.09 23.31
CA ARG A 145 -0.75 -22.96 23.51
C ARG A 145 -0.52 -23.83 22.28
N ILE A 146 0.75 -24.08 21.99
CA ILE A 146 1.20 -25.08 21.03
C ILE A 146 2.16 -26.01 21.75
N TYR A 147 1.79 -27.29 21.91
CA TYR A 147 2.56 -28.29 22.65
C TYR A 147 2.95 -27.82 24.06
N GLY A 148 2.03 -27.15 24.76
CA GLY A 148 2.23 -26.59 26.09
C GLY A 148 2.92 -25.22 26.13
N ALA A 149 3.59 -24.79 25.05
CA ALA A 149 4.22 -23.48 24.98
C ALA A 149 3.14 -22.38 24.86
N PRO A 150 3.03 -21.44 25.82
CA PRO A 150 1.93 -20.48 25.87
C PRO A 150 2.15 -19.28 24.95
N HIS A 151 1.06 -18.54 24.75
CA HIS A 151 1.00 -17.28 24.00
C HIS A 151 1.43 -17.43 22.54
N LYS A 152 1.08 -18.56 21.91
CA LYS A 152 1.39 -18.84 20.50
C LYS A 152 0.12 -18.96 19.65
N ILE A 153 0.24 -18.61 18.38
CA ILE A 153 -0.73 -18.92 17.32
C ILE A 153 -0.01 -19.52 16.12
N HIS A 154 -0.72 -20.29 15.31
CA HIS A 154 -0.32 -20.58 13.94
C HIS A 154 -1.09 -19.63 13.01
N PHE A 155 -0.37 -18.94 12.10
CA PHE A 155 -0.94 -17.93 11.21
C PHE A 155 -0.61 -18.22 9.74
N GLU A 156 -1.64 -18.29 8.89
CA GLU A 156 -1.51 -18.50 7.43
C GLU A 156 -2.17 -17.40 6.61
N VAL A 157 -1.70 -17.26 5.37
CA VAL A 157 -2.34 -16.46 4.32
C VAL A 157 -2.42 -17.30 3.05
N ILE A 158 -3.63 -17.54 2.55
CA ILE A 158 -3.86 -18.43 1.41
C ILE A 158 -4.73 -17.79 0.32
N CYS A 159 -4.61 -18.28 -0.91
CA CYS A 159 -5.48 -17.87 -2.02
C CYS A 159 -5.69 -19.00 -3.04
N SER A 160 -6.69 -18.83 -3.91
CA SER A 160 -6.94 -19.75 -5.02
C SER A 160 -5.98 -19.51 -6.19
N GLN A 161 -5.93 -20.47 -7.13
CA GLN A 161 -5.15 -20.34 -8.37
C GLN A 161 -5.52 -19.09 -9.19
N GLU A 162 -6.80 -18.77 -9.28
CA GLU A 162 -7.29 -17.58 -9.99
C GLU A 162 -6.76 -16.31 -9.31
N GLN A 163 -6.87 -16.24 -7.99
CA GLN A 163 -6.49 -15.07 -7.21
C GLN A 163 -4.98 -14.84 -7.20
N LEU A 164 -4.15 -15.89 -7.30
CA LEU A 164 -2.71 -15.73 -7.50
C LEU A 164 -2.41 -14.90 -8.77
N GLY A 165 -3.13 -15.16 -9.86
CA GLY A 165 -3.02 -14.39 -11.10
C GLY A 165 -3.34 -12.91 -10.91
N HIS A 166 -4.37 -12.59 -10.11
CA HIS A 166 -4.73 -11.21 -9.78
C HIS A 166 -3.69 -10.51 -8.90
N PHE A 167 -3.05 -11.23 -7.97
CA PHE A 167 -1.98 -10.67 -7.14
C PHE A 167 -0.71 -10.37 -7.95
N LEU A 168 -0.24 -11.32 -8.75
CA LEU A 168 1.10 -11.26 -9.37
C LEU A 168 1.10 -10.82 -10.84
N GLY A 169 -0.05 -10.83 -11.52
CA GLY A 169 -0.11 -10.69 -12.97
C GLY A 169 0.46 -11.87 -13.75
N ARG A 170 0.74 -12.99 -13.06
CA ARG A 170 1.18 -14.27 -13.61
C ARG A 170 0.75 -15.41 -12.70
N SER A 171 0.67 -16.62 -13.25
CA SER A 171 0.22 -17.82 -12.54
C SER A 171 1.32 -18.86 -12.31
N THR A 172 2.48 -18.72 -12.96
CA THR A 172 3.61 -19.66 -12.84
C THR A 172 4.93 -18.97 -13.19
N GLY A 173 6.04 -19.59 -12.77
CA GLY A 173 7.38 -19.25 -13.20
C GLY A 173 7.88 -17.86 -12.82
N ARG A 174 8.99 -17.47 -13.47
CA ARG A 174 9.64 -16.17 -13.28
C ARG A 174 8.85 -15.04 -13.95
N LEU A 175 8.98 -13.85 -13.39
CA LEU A 175 8.54 -12.63 -14.06
C LEU A 175 9.28 -12.48 -15.40
N THR A 176 8.53 -12.32 -16.50
CA THR A 176 9.10 -12.07 -17.83
C THR A 176 9.82 -10.72 -17.86
N THR A 177 10.99 -10.66 -18.52
CA THR A 177 11.78 -9.44 -18.68
C THR A 177 11.57 -8.76 -20.04
N THR A 178 10.76 -9.33 -20.93
CA THR A 178 10.62 -8.90 -22.33
C THR A 178 9.58 -7.80 -22.56
N ARG A 179 8.80 -7.44 -21.53
CA ARG A 179 7.79 -6.38 -21.58
C ARG A 179 7.62 -5.71 -20.23
N ASN A 180 7.20 -4.45 -20.21
CA ASN A 180 6.88 -3.74 -18.97
C ASN A 180 5.88 -4.52 -18.09
N GLY A 181 6.01 -4.36 -16.78
CA GLY A 181 5.07 -4.87 -15.79
C GLY A 181 3.69 -4.22 -15.88
N ARG A 182 2.83 -4.59 -14.93
CA ARG A 182 1.43 -4.18 -14.84
C ARG A 182 1.22 -2.67 -14.77
N THR A 183 0.19 -2.15 -15.44
CA THR A 183 -0.21 -0.73 -15.31
C THR A 183 -1.40 -0.56 -14.37
N ASP A 184 -2.28 -1.56 -14.32
CA ASP A 184 -3.43 -1.66 -13.43
C ASP A 184 -3.01 -1.71 -11.96
N SER A 185 -1.94 -2.43 -11.64
CA SER A 185 -1.31 -2.48 -10.32
C SER A 185 0.17 -2.08 -10.41
N CYS A 186 0.53 -0.93 -9.84
CA CYS A 186 1.90 -0.42 -9.83
C CYS A 186 2.11 0.38 -8.54
N TRP A 187 2.99 -0.08 -7.67
CA TRP A 187 3.25 0.51 -6.34
C TRP A 187 4.54 -0.03 -5.73
N GLY A 188 4.98 0.54 -4.61
CA GLY A 188 6.26 0.21 -3.99
C GLY A 188 7.45 0.74 -4.79
N ASP A 189 8.54 -0.04 -4.78
CA ASP A 189 9.75 0.29 -5.53
C ASP A 189 9.55 0.04 -7.03
N ILE A 190 10.28 0.79 -7.87
CA ILE A 190 10.23 0.66 -9.33
C ILE A 190 11.50 -0.04 -9.79
N HIS A 191 11.37 -1.06 -10.62
CA HIS A 191 12.50 -1.86 -11.08
C HIS A 191 12.71 -1.75 -12.58
N PHE A 192 13.97 -1.69 -13.00
CA PHE A 192 14.37 -1.62 -14.40
C PHE A 192 15.21 -2.85 -14.73
N TYR A 193 14.84 -3.58 -15.77
CA TYR A 193 15.70 -4.57 -16.40
C TYR A 193 16.60 -3.86 -17.41
N ILE A 194 17.91 -3.97 -17.22
CA ILE A 194 18.94 -3.33 -18.05
C ILE A 194 19.69 -4.45 -18.80
N PRO A 195 19.39 -4.67 -20.09
CA PRO A 195 20.04 -5.72 -20.87
C PRO A 195 21.47 -5.33 -21.30
N PRO A 196 22.33 -6.29 -21.68
CA PRO A 196 23.77 -6.09 -21.92
C PRO A 196 24.15 -5.04 -22.97
N GLU A 197 23.25 -4.73 -23.91
CA GLU A 197 23.48 -3.69 -24.92
C GLU A 197 23.39 -2.25 -24.37
N ILE A 198 22.89 -2.07 -23.15
CA ILE A 198 22.80 -0.75 -22.54
C ILE A 198 24.16 -0.30 -22.02
N LEU A 199 24.53 0.93 -22.38
CA LEU A 199 25.84 1.51 -22.07
C LEU A 199 25.76 2.50 -20.92
N PHE A 200 26.85 2.57 -20.16
CA PHE A 200 27.02 3.51 -19.06
C PHE A 200 28.00 4.60 -19.47
N TYR A 201 27.58 5.86 -19.30
CA TYR A 201 28.32 7.04 -19.80
C TYR A 201 28.89 7.89 -18.66
N ALA A 202 30.02 8.56 -18.92
CA ALA A 202 30.70 9.41 -17.93
C ALA A 202 29.85 10.62 -17.50
N ALA A 203 29.09 11.19 -18.43
CA ALA A 203 28.20 12.33 -18.22
C ALA A 203 26.83 12.12 -18.86
N ARG A 204 25.83 12.85 -18.36
CA ARG A 204 24.52 13.00 -19.01
C ARG A 204 24.68 13.80 -20.32
N PRO A 205 23.90 13.55 -21.37
CA PRO A 205 23.96 14.40 -22.57
C PRO A 205 23.58 15.85 -22.27
N THR A 206 24.10 16.77 -23.08
CA THR A 206 23.80 18.21 -23.02
C THR A 206 22.31 18.49 -23.15
N ASN A 207 21.62 17.78 -24.05
CA ASN A 207 20.17 17.70 -24.07
C ASN A 207 19.71 16.47 -23.27
N PRO A 208 19.19 16.63 -22.03
CA PRO A 208 18.81 15.50 -21.18
C PRO A 208 17.62 14.68 -21.71
N THR A 209 16.91 15.17 -22.73
CA THR A 209 15.81 14.43 -23.36
C THR A 209 16.27 13.62 -24.57
N SER A 210 17.49 13.81 -25.06
CA SER A 210 18.03 13.03 -26.17
C SER A 210 18.30 11.59 -25.75
N ALA A 211 17.93 10.64 -26.60
CA ALA A 211 18.34 9.24 -26.44
C ALA A 211 19.83 9.03 -26.75
N THR A 212 20.45 9.93 -27.53
CA THR A 212 21.88 9.87 -27.85
C THR A 212 22.72 10.50 -26.75
N ASN A 213 23.85 9.87 -26.44
CA ASN A 213 24.85 10.40 -25.52
C ASN A 213 26.25 10.24 -26.12
N GLU A 214 26.92 11.38 -26.31
CA GLU A 214 28.25 11.48 -26.92
C GLU A 214 29.38 11.44 -25.87
N SER A 215 29.03 11.35 -24.60
CA SER A 215 30.01 11.20 -23.52
C SER A 215 30.78 9.87 -23.63
N ALA A 216 31.97 9.81 -23.02
CA ALA A 216 32.76 8.58 -22.98
C ALA A 216 31.99 7.45 -22.27
N ILE A 217 32.07 6.24 -22.82
CA ILE A 217 31.53 5.03 -22.19
C ILE A 217 32.48 4.64 -21.05
N VAL A 218 31.94 4.52 -19.83
CA VAL A 218 32.70 4.19 -18.63
C VAL A 218 32.53 2.74 -18.18
N HIS A 219 31.46 2.08 -18.62
CA HIS A 219 31.19 0.69 -18.29
C HIS A 219 30.38 -0.04 -19.36
N ARG A 220 30.71 -1.32 -19.53
CA ARG A 220 30.01 -2.30 -20.38
C ARG A 220 29.79 -3.55 -19.54
N HIS A 221 28.61 -4.13 -19.62
CA HIS A 221 28.26 -5.31 -18.86
C HIS A 221 27.85 -6.45 -19.80
N ILE A 222 28.13 -7.68 -19.39
CA ILE A 222 27.85 -8.90 -20.17
C ILE A 222 26.53 -9.52 -19.70
N ASP A 223 26.30 -9.53 -18.39
CA ASP A 223 25.05 -9.97 -17.78
C ASP A 223 24.08 -8.81 -17.64
N ALA A 224 22.78 -9.12 -17.62
CA ALA A 224 21.77 -8.11 -17.36
C ALA A 224 21.85 -7.60 -15.90
N TYR A 225 21.50 -6.33 -15.71
CA TYR A 225 21.35 -5.73 -14.38
C TYR A 225 19.89 -5.42 -14.08
N PHE A 226 19.54 -5.45 -12.80
CA PHE A 226 18.25 -5.04 -12.29
C PHE A 226 18.43 -3.83 -11.38
N VAL A 227 17.88 -2.68 -11.76
CA VAL A 227 18.00 -1.45 -10.95
C VAL A 227 16.70 -1.18 -10.25
N SER A 228 16.73 -1.05 -8.92
CA SER A 228 15.56 -0.71 -8.10
C SER A 228 15.63 0.75 -7.67
N MET A 229 14.60 1.52 -7.99
CA MET A 229 14.42 2.92 -7.64
C MET A 229 13.42 3.04 -6.49
N ASN A 230 13.90 3.47 -5.33
CA ASN A 230 13.13 3.66 -4.11
C ASN A 230 13.00 5.15 -3.78
N TYR A 231 11.80 5.58 -3.39
CA TYR A 231 11.53 6.91 -2.84
C TYR A 231 11.20 6.81 -1.35
N GLY A 232 11.80 7.68 -0.53
CA GLY A 232 11.55 7.71 0.91
C GLY A 232 11.95 9.03 1.57
N LYS A 233 11.01 9.64 2.31
CA LYS A 233 11.22 10.88 3.09
C LYS A 233 11.84 12.03 2.28
N GLY A 234 11.51 12.17 1.00
CA GLY A 234 12.07 13.21 0.14
C GLY A 234 13.25 12.76 -0.73
N GLN A 235 13.83 11.59 -0.47
CA GLN A 235 15.01 11.09 -1.17
C GLN A 235 14.66 10.03 -2.21
N CYS A 236 15.54 9.86 -3.20
CA CYS A 236 15.52 8.76 -4.15
C CYS A 236 16.85 8.01 -4.15
N THR A 237 16.78 6.68 -4.14
CA THR A 237 17.95 5.78 -4.17
C THR A 237 17.78 4.75 -5.28
N LEU A 238 18.82 4.55 -6.09
CA LEU A 238 18.90 3.50 -7.10
C LEU A 238 19.87 2.41 -6.61
N THR A 239 19.39 1.17 -6.53
CA THR A 239 20.19 0.00 -6.13
C THR A 239 20.31 -0.96 -7.30
N THR A 240 21.54 -1.33 -7.66
CA THR A 240 21.83 -2.28 -8.73
C THR A 240 21.93 -3.69 -8.17
N LEU A 241 21.26 -4.64 -8.83
CA LEU A 241 21.15 -6.04 -8.45
C LEU A 241 21.51 -6.93 -9.65
N ASP A 242 21.96 -8.15 -9.38
CA ASP A 242 21.98 -9.24 -10.37
C ASP A 242 20.62 -9.97 -10.43
N GLU A 243 20.52 -11.00 -11.28
CA GLU A 243 19.29 -11.79 -11.45
C GLU A 243 18.85 -12.54 -10.18
N VAL A 244 19.79 -12.90 -9.31
CA VAL A 244 19.51 -13.63 -8.06
C VAL A 244 19.27 -12.68 -6.87
N GLY A 245 19.36 -11.36 -7.09
CA GLY A 245 19.08 -10.33 -6.09
C GLY A 245 20.27 -9.92 -5.23
N THR A 246 21.50 -10.26 -5.61
CA THR A 246 22.71 -9.77 -4.95
C THR A 246 22.88 -8.29 -5.24
N ARG A 247 23.14 -7.48 -4.20
CA ARG A 247 23.42 -6.05 -4.35
C ARG A 247 24.81 -5.83 -4.92
N LEU A 248 24.86 -5.24 -6.12
CA LEU A 248 26.08 -4.91 -6.87
C LEU A 248 26.54 -3.47 -6.64
N GLY A 249 25.63 -2.57 -6.28
CA GLY A 249 25.94 -1.16 -6.06
C GLY A 249 24.72 -0.33 -5.66
N GLU A 250 24.95 0.91 -5.23
CA GLU A 250 23.88 1.86 -4.91
C GLU A 250 24.29 3.29 -5.24
N ARG A 251 23.33 4.08 -5.69
CA ARG A 251 23.49 5.51 -5.97
C ARG A 251 22.29 6.29 -5.44
N GLN A 252 22.55 7.22 -4.55
CA GLN A 252 21.56 8.22 -4.14
C GLN A 252 21.48 9.34 -5.19
N GLU A 253 20.27 9.78 -5.49
CA GLU A 253 20.03 11.01 -6.24
C GLU A 253 20.41 12.25 -5.40
N THR A 254 20.33 13.43 -6.00
CA THR A 254 20.55 14.69 -5.28
C THR A 254 19.61 14.83 -4.08
N GLN A 255 20.03 15.60 -3.07
CA GLN A 255 19.22 15.82 -1.87
C GLN A 255 17.82 16.34 -2.21
N ASP A 256 16.81 15.83 -1.49
CA ASP A 256 15.39 16.19 -1.65
C ASP A 256 14.80 15.86 -3.04
N TYR A 257 15.38 14.89 -3.75
CA TYR A 257 14.98 14.54 -5.11
C TYR A 257 13.47 14.33 -5.28
N GLU A 258 12.83 13.56 -4.38
CA GLU A 258 11.38 13.28 -4.43
C GLU A 258 10.57 14.58 -4.30
N TYR A 259 10.93 15.46 -3.35
CA TYR A 259 10.22 16.70 -3.15
C TYR A 259 10.33 17.62 -4.36
N ASN A 260 11.46 17.56 -5.06
CA ASN A 260 11.80 18.39 -6.21
C ASN A 260 11.39 17.75 -7.56
N LEU A 261 10.63 16.64 -7.56
CA LEU A 261 10.17 16.00 -8.79
C LEU A 261 9.36 16.95 -9.68
N TYR A 262 8.51 17.80 -9.10
CA TYR A 262 7.74 18.79 -9.87
C TYR A 262 8.66 19.76 -10.62
N THR A 263 9.64 20.33 -9.91
CA THR A 263 10.62 21.24 -10.50
C THR A 263 11.46 20.54 -11.57
N THR A 264 11.93 19.33 -11.26
CA THR A 264 12.75 18.55 -12.19
C THR A 264 11.98 18.20 -13.46
N ALA A 265 10.73 17.76 -13.32
CA ALA A 265 9.87 17.44 -14.45
C ALA A 265 9.55 18.67 -15.30
N SER A 266 9.28 19.82 -14.67
CA SER A 266 8.98 21.08 -15.35
C SER A 266 10.18 21.60 -16.15
N THR A 267 11.40 21.39 -15.64
CA THR A 267 12.64 21.79 -16.31
C THR A 267 12.99 20.84 -17.46
N LEU A 268 12.91 19.52 -17.23
CA LEU A 268 13.35 18.52 -18.23
C LEU A 268 12.31 18.29 -19.32
N TYR A 269 11.02 18.41 -19.01
CA TYR A 269 9.91 18.08 -19.91
C TYR A 269 8.89 19.24 -20.00
N PRO A 270 9.30 20.46 -20.38
CA PRO A 270 8.48 21.68 -20.26
C PRO A 270 7.19 21.67 -21.09
N ARG A 271 7.07 20.78 -22.08
CA ARG A 271 5.87 20.63 -22.91
C ARG A 271 4.82 19.69 -22.33
N SER A 272 5.21 18.83 -21.38
CA SER A 272 4.30 17.96 -20.63
C SER A 272 4.94 17.54 -19.30
N PRO A 273 5.08 18.48 -18.34
CA PRO A 273 5.69 18.19 -17.05
C PRO A 273 4.99 17.07 -16.27
N SER A 274 3.70 16.86 -16.46
CA SER A 274 2.93 15.79 -15.83
C SER A 274 3.40 14.40 -16.26
N ALA A 275 3.56 14.17 -17.56
CA ALA A 275 4.13 12.94 -18.10
C ALA A 275 5.60 12.78 -17.68
N GLY A 276 6.35 13.88 -17.67
CA GLY A 276 7.73 13.90 -17.16
C GLY A 276 7.83 13.52 -15.68
N TYR A 277 6.88 13.97 -14.86
CA TYR A 277 6.81 13.63 -13.43
C TYR A 277 6.62 12.13 -13.24
N GLU A 278 5.71 11.53 -14.01
CA GLU A 278 5.48 10.08 -13.98
C GLU A 278 6.68 9.30 -14.52
N LEU A 279 7.34 9.77 -15.59
CA LEU A 279 8.56 9.15 -16.08
C LEU A 279 9.64 9.11 -14.98
N LEU A 280 9.84 10.22 -14.27
CA LEU A 280 10.82 10.29 -13.19
C LEU A 280 10.45 9.41 -11.99
N ARG A 281 9.15 9.26 -11.69
CA ARG A 281 8.64 8.51 -10.52
C ARG A 281 8.45 7.03 -10.78
N PHE A 282 7.98 6.64 -11.96
CA PHE A 282 7.57 5.28 -12.31
C PHE A 282 8.41 4.66 -13.43
N GLY A 283 9.38 5.38 -14.00
CA GLY A 283 10.14 4.93 -15.17
C GLY A 283 9.33 4.92 -16.48
N ARG A 284 8.03 5.25 -16.42
CA ARG A 284 7.09 5.29 -17.54
C ARG A 284 5.88 6.15 -17.21
N THR A 285 5.14 6.58 -18.23
CA THR A 285 3.86 7.28 -18.09
C THR A 285 2.73 6.29 -17.85
N LEU A 286 1.97 6.47 -16.77
CA LEU A 286 0.81 5.65 -16.40
C LEU A 286 -0.51 6.40 -16.62
N GLY A 287 -0.50 7.71 -16.50
CA GLY A 287 -1.63 8.60 -16.72
C GLY A 287 -1.89 8.88 -18.21
N PRO A 288 -2.90 9.71 -18.50
CA PRO A 288 -3.35 10.00 -19.86
C PRO A 288 -2.45 10.98 -20.62
N ASP A 289 -1.49 11.62 -19.95
CA ASP A 289 -0.66 12.66 -20.56
C ASP A 289 0.49 12.05 -21.35
N LEU A 290 0.71 12.55 -22.56
CA LEU A 290 1.79 12.08 -23.43
C LEU A 290 3.10 12.81 -23.11
N LEU A 291 4.19 12.06 -23.12
CA LEU A 291 5.53 12.62 -23.03
C LEU A 291 5.88 13.39 -24.31
N HIS A 292 6.59 14.51 -24.18
CA HIS A 292 6.99 15.35 -25.30
C HIS A 292 8.48 15.76 -25.20
N PRO A 293 9.34 15.34 -26.15
CA PRO A 293 9.05 14.40 -27.25
C PRO A 293 8.70 13.00 -26.71
N HIS A 294 8.00 12.19 -27.53
CA HIS A 294 7.46 10.89 -27.10
C HIS A 294 8.56 9.89 -26.67
N ASP A 295 9.72 10.00 -27.29
CA ASP A 295 10.93 9.23 -27.07
C ASP A 295 11.90 9.89 -26.08
N ALA A 296 11.49 10.95 -25.37
CA ALA A 296 12.37 11.67 -24.45
C ALA A 296 13.01 10.71 -23.43
N ALA A 297 14.34 10.77 -23.31
CA ALA A 297 15.13 9.88 -22.49
C ALA A 297 14.92 10.07 -20.97
N HIS A 298 15.30 9.04 -20.21
CA HIS A 298 15.28 9.03 -18.75
C HIS A 298 16.68 8.72 -18.21
N TRP A 299 17.56 9.72 -18.20
CA TRP A 299 18.94 9.54 -17.74
C TRP A 299 19.05 9.55 -16.22
N ARG A 300 19.64 8.48 -15.66
CA ARG A 300 19.93 8.31 -14.23
C ARG A 300 21.38 7.91 -14.01
N GLN A 301 21.97 8.30 -12.88
CA GLN A 301 23.23 7.71 -12.45
C GLN A 301 22.96 6.38 -11.75
N VAL A 302 23.64 5.33 -12.20
CA VAL A 302 23.51 3.96 -11.70
C VAL A 302 24.90 3.46 -11.32
N ALA A 303 25.00 2.80 -10.17
CA ALA A 303 26.23 2.17 -9.74
C ALA A 303 26.44 0.82 -10.46
N TYR A 304 27.67 0.49 -10.81
CA TYR A 304 28.03 -0.79 -11.41
C TYR A 304 29.18 -1.44 -10.63
N PRO A 305 29.23 -2.79 -10.56
CA PRO A 305 30.29 -3.50 -9.86
C PRO A 305 31.62 -3.42 -10.61
N ALA A 306 32.70 -3.83 -9.95
CA ALA A 306 33.99 -4.00 -10.63
C ALA A 306 33.89 -5.11 -11.69
N SER A 307 34.59 -4.95 -12.82
CA SER A 307 34.65 -5.94 -13.89
C SER A 307 36.07 -6.06 -14.43
N GLY A 308 36.72 -7.18 -14.13
CA GLY A 308 38.12 -7.41 -14.50
C GLY A 308 39.05 -6.31 -13.96
N ALA A 309 39.72 -5.60 -14.87
CA ALA A 309 40.61 -4.49 -14.53
C ALA A 309 39.89 -3.14 -14.27
N HIS A 310 38.57 -3.06 -14.49
CA HIS A 310 37.78 -1.85 -14.27
C HIS A 310 37.20 -1.83 -12.85
N PRO A 311 37.48 -0.79 -12.03
CA PRO A 311 36.94 -0.69 -10.68
C PRO A 311 35.43 -0.46 -10.72
N ALA A 312 34.76 -0.77 -9.60
CA ALA A 312 33.36 -0.39 -9.40
C ALA A 312 33.21 1.13 -9.52
N GLY A 313 32.07 1.58 -10.05
CA GLY A 313 31.87 2.99 -10.36
C GLY A 313 30.41 3.37 -10.54
N VAL A 314 30.20 4.55 -11.10
CA VAL A 314 28.87 5.09 -11.42
C VAL A 314 28.87 5.63 -12.85
N GLY A 315 27.77 5.41 -13.56
CA GLY A 315 27.60 5.88 -14.92
C GLY A 315 26.17 6.34 -15.20
N TRP A 316 26.01 7.20 -16.20
CA TRP A 316 24.71 7.65 -16.68
C TRP A 316 24.10 6.62 -17.62
N VAL A 317 22.85 6.23 -17.36
CA VAL A 317 22.10 5.22 -18.11
C VAL A 317 20.74 5.77 -18.49
N ASN A 318 20.30 5.54 -19.75
CA ASN A 318 18.95 5.86 -20.19
C ASN A 318 17.99 4.73 -19.81
N LEU A 319 17.24 4.92 -18.73
CA LEU A 319 16.28 3.93 -18.20
C LEU A 319 14.96 3.86 -19.00
N LYS A 320 14.82 4.66 -20.07
CA LYS A 320 13.70 4.58 -21.03
C LYS A 320 14.18 4.16 -22.43
N SER A 321 15.34 3.50 -22.51
CA SER A 321 15.80 2.88 -23.76
C SER A 321 14.76 1.85 -24.25
N PRO A 322 14.57 1.64 -25.57
CA PRO A 322 13.56 0.71 -26.09
C PRO A 322 13.67 -0.75 -25.59
N THR A 323 14.86 -1.19 -25.19
CA THR A 323 15.09 -2.57 -24.67
C THR A 323 15.05 -2.65 -23.15
N VAL A 324 14.93 -1.52 -22.44
CA VAL A 324 14.73 -1.49 -20.99
C VAL A 324 13.25 -1.68 -20.68
N THR A 325 12.95 -2.61 -19.77
CA THR A 325 11.59 -2.87 -19.29
C THR A 325 11.46 -2.50 -17.82
N VAL A 326 10.27 -2.03 -17.44
CA VAL A 326 10.00 -1.40 -16.14
C VAL A 326 8.89 -2.12 -15.39
N TYR A 327 9.13 -2.40 -14.11
CA TYR A 327 8.27 -3.16 -13.19
C TYR A 327 8.13 -2.42 -11.86
N SER A 328 7.33 -2.96 -10.96
CA SER A 328 7.22 -2.50 -9.58
C SER A 328 7.17 -3.66 -8.58
N ASP A 329 7.16 -3.38 -7.28
CA ASP A 329 6.95 -4.42 -6.24
C ASP A 329 5.62 -5.19 -6.48
N ALA A 330 4.64 -4.58 -7.14
CA ALA A 330 3.36 -5.20 -7.52
C ALA A 330 3.50 -6.38 -8.49
N ASP A 331 4.62 -6.49 -9.19
CA ASP A 331 4.91 -7.56 -10.14
C ASP A 331 5.63 -8.76 -9.49
N PHE A 332 5.90 -8.71 -8.17
CA PHE A 332 6.61 -9.76 -7.42
C PHE A 332 7.88 -10.25 -8.15
N PRO A 333 8.86 -9.37 -8.43
CA PRO A 333 10.01 -9.70 -9.24
C PRO A 333 10.92 -10.77 -8.63
N HIS A 334 11.43 -11.67 -9.46
CA HIS A 334 12.27 -12.80 -9.01
C HIS A 334 13.66 -12.38 -8.52
N TRP A 335 14.20 -11.26 -9.01
CA TRP A 335 15.43 -10.64 -8.46
C TRP A 335 15.21 -9.98 -7.09
N GLN A 336 13.95 -9.85 -6.64
CA GLN A 336 13.63 -9.57 -5.24
C GLN A 336 13.42 -10.87 -4.44
N GLY A 337 13.72 -12.05 -4.99
CA GLY A 337 13.62 -13.34 -4.32
C GLY A 337 12.25 -14.01 -4.38
N TRP A 338 11.26 -13.42 -5.08
CA TRP A 338 9.93 -14.03 -5.23
C TRP A 338 9.96 -15.22 -6.20
N LYS A 339 9.48 -16.39 -5.74
CA LYS A 339 9.37 -17.60 -6.57
C LYS A 339 8.02 -18.29 -6.34
N LEU A 340 7.46 -18.85 -7.41
CA LEU A 340 6.27 -19.71 -7.37
C LEU A 340 6.72 -21.17 -7.38
N ILE A 341 6.28 -21.93 -6.39
CA ILE A 341 6.66 -23.34 -6.20
C ILE A 341 5.39 -24.20 -6.27
N ASP A 342 5.26 -24.98 -7.33
CA ASP A 342 4.13 -25.87 -7.63
C ASP A 342 4.57 -27.21 -8.27
N ASP A 343 5.85 -27.55 -8.15
CA ASP A 343 6.47 -28.74 -8.73
C ASP A 343 6.39 -29.98 -7.82
N ASP A 344 5.86 -29.83 -6.61
CA ASP A 344 5.69 -30.92 -5.65
C ASP A 344 4.24 -31.41 -5.61
N THR A 345 4.00 -32.66 -6.05
CA THR A 345 2.65 -33.17 -6.38
C THR A 345 2.33 -34.54 -5.78
N ASP A 346 3.23 -35.14 -5.00
CA ASP A 346 2.99 -36.48 -4.43
C ASP A 346 2.01 -36.48 -3.25
N GLY A 347 1.81 -35.32 -2.62
CA GLY A 347 0.88 -35.11 -1.52
C GLY A 347 1.33 -35.73 -0.19
N ASP A 348 2.58 -36.17 -0.07
CA ASP A 348 3.06 -36.90 1.10
C ASP A 348 3.47 -35.99 2.29
N GLY A 349 3.30 -34.68 2.11
CA GLY A 349 3.57 -33.65 3.10
C GLY A 349 5.02 -33.24 3.23
N ARG A 350 5.97 -33.98 2.65
CA ARG A 350 7.38 -33.60 2.61
C ARG A 350 7.61 -32.67 1.42
N CYS A 351 8.58 -31.78 1.55
CA CYS A 351 9.06 -30.93 0.49
C CYS A 351 10.04 -31.72 -0.38
N GLN A 352 9.53 -32.16 -1.52
CA GLN A 352 10.27 -32.84 -2.58
C GLN A 352 10.38 -31.97 -3.85
N SER A 353 9.98 -30.70 -3.76
CA SER A 353 10.22 -29.69 -4.80
C SER A 353 11.70 -29.62 -5.19
N GLU A 354 12.00 -29.93 -6.45
CA GLU A 354 13.35 -29.83 -7.02
C GLU A 354 13.87 -28.40 -6.89
N GLN A 355 13.01 -27.41 -7.11
CA GLN A 355 13.36 -25.99 -7.00
C GLN A 355 13.79 -25.58 -5.59
N VAL A 356 13.10 -26.09 -4.55
CA VAL A 356 13.44 -25.78 -3.15
C VAL A 356 14.68 -26.55 -2.71
N MET A 357 14.82 -27.81 -3.13
CA MET A 357 16.00 -28.63 -2.86
C MET A 357 17.26 -28.01 -3.49
N GLU A 358 17.20 -27.59 -4.76
CA GLU A 358 18.29 -26.88 -5.45
C GLU A 358 18.66 -25.57 -4.72
N LEU A 359 17.66 -24.78 -4.30
CA LEU A 359 17.87 -23.52 -3.59
C LEU A 359 18.64 -23.70 -2.27
N LEU A 360 18.41 -24.83 -1.61
CA LEU A 360 19.05 -25.20 -0.35
C LEU A 360 20.34 -26.02 -0.53
N GLY A 361 20.65 -26.49 -1.74
CA GLY A 361 21.77 -27.38 -2.00
C GLY A 361 21.57 -28.79 -1.44
N ILE A 362 20.33 -29.27 -1.43
CA ILE A 362 19.94 -30.59 -0.94
C ILE A 362 19.78 -31.54 -2.14
N SER A 363 20.36 -32.74 -2.07
CA SER A 363 20.28 -33.75 -3.14
C SER A 363 19.25 -34.86 -2.86
N GLU A 364 18.89 -35.09 -1.60
CA GLU A 364 17.97 -36.15 -1.18
C GLU A 364 17.21 -35.74 0.08
N ILE A 365 16.07 -36.38 0.33
CA ILE A 365 15.25 -36.13 1.53
C ILE A 365 15.93 -36.82 2.73
N PRO A 366 15.93 -36.21 3.93
CA PRO A 366 16.64 -36.77 5.07
C PRO A 366 15.96 -38.03 5.62
N VAL A 367 16.62 -39.19 5.52
CA VAL A 367 16.09 -40.49 5.96
C VAL A 367 16.60 -40.94 7.33
N THR A 368 17.77 -40.46 7.77
CA THR A 368 18.34 -40.76 9.10
C THR A 368 18.09 -39.64 10.12
N PRO A 369 18.07 -39.92 11.43
CA PRO A 369 17.97 -38.90 12.47
C PRO A 369 19.05 -37.81 12.38
N GLN A 370 20.27 -38.19 12.00
CA GLN A 370 21.41 -37.29 11.85
C GLN A 370 21.21 -36.35 10.67
N GLN A 371 20.77 -36.86 9.51
CA GLN A 371 20.42 -36.04 8.35
C GLN A 371 19.29 -35.06 8.67
N ARG A 372 18.22 -35.52 9.35
CA ARG A 372 17.10 -34.66 9.75
C ARG A 372 17.54 -33.51 10.65
N THR A 373 18.43 -33.79 11.61
CA THR A 373 19.00 -32.77 12.51
C THR A 373 19.88 -31.78 11.73
N ALA A 374 20.76 -32.29 10.86
CA ALA A 374 21.65 -31.45 10.05
C ALA A 374 20.86 -30.52 9.10
N TYR A 375 19.83 -31.05 8.43
CA TYR A 375 19.00 -30.26 7.53
C TYR A 375 18.15 -29.25 8.27
N SER A 376 17.60 -29.62 9.43
CA SER A 376 16.89 -28.65 10.29
C SER A 376 17.81 -27.50 10.71
N ALA A 377 19.06 -27.78 11.08
CA ALA A 377 20.02 -26.73 11.41
C ALA A 377 20.36 -25.85 10.19
N MET A 378 20.57 -26.47 9.03
CA MET A 378 20.88 -25.80 7.77
C MET A 378 19.72 -24.91 7.26
N ILE A 379 18.48 -25.37 7.33
CA ILE A 379 17.30 -24.59 6.91
C ILE A 379 17.17 -23.32 7.76
N ASN A 380 17.48 -23.42 9.06
CA ASN A 380 17.36 -22.33 10.01
C ASN A 380 18.54 -21.32 9.96
N THR A 381 19.52 -21.48 9.07
CA THR A 381 20.56 -20.47 8.90
C THR A 381 19.97 -19.17 8.34
N PRO A 382 20.48 -17.99 8.74
CA PRO A 382 20.02 -16.70 8.19
C PRO A 382 20.07 -16.65 6.66
N GLU A 383 21.09 -17.26 6.05
CA GLU A 383 21.27 -17.33 4.60
C GLU A 383 20.14 -18.11 3.92
N ASN A 384 19.79 -19.29 4.43
CA ASN A 384 18.73 -20.10 3.84
C ASN A 384 17.34 -19.55 4.17
N GLN A 385 17.11 -19.02 5.37
CA GLN A 385 15.88 -18.30 5.69
C GLN A 385 15.65 -17.10 4.75
N LYS A 386 16.72 -16.39 4.35
CA LYS A 386 16.64 -15.31 3.35
C LYS A 386 16.21 -15.82 1.97
N LYS A 387 16.62 -17.04 1.58
CA LYS A 387 16.21 -17.68 0.32
C LYS A 387 14.76 -18.15 0.35
N LEU A 388 14.30 -18.69 1.49
CA LEU A 388 12.99 -19.31 1.65
C LEU A 388 11.85 -18.31 1.89
N LYS A 389 12.12 -17.16 2.51
CA LYS A 389 11.08 -16.24 2.99
C LYS A 389 10.15 -15.65 1.91
N ARG A 390 10.51 -15.72 0.63
CA ARG A 390 9.71 -15.18 -0.52
C ARG A 390 9.25 -16.26 -1.51
N LEU A 391 9.23 -17.51 -1.07
CA LEU A 391 8.56 -18.57 -1.81
C LEU A 391 7.04 -18.41 -1.62
N ILE A 392 6.26 -18.60 -2.68
CA ILE A 392 4.82 -18.76 -2.63
C ILE A 392 4.58 -20.19 -3.13
N CYS A 393 4.03 -21.02 -2.27
CA CYS A 393 4.05 -22.47 -2.45
C CYS A 393 2.64 -23.01 -2.61
N LYS A 394 2.45 -23.98 -3.51
CA LYS A 394 1.22 -24.71 -3.68
C LYS A 394 1.38 -26.11 -3.11
N PHE A 395 0.57 -26.47 -2.12
CA PHE A 395 0.53 -27.82 -1.56
C PHE A 395 -0.80 -28.05 -0.82
N PRO A 396 -1.13 -29.31 -0.47
CA PRO A 396 -2.33 -29.62 0.32
C PRO A 396 -2.30 -29.04 1.74
N SER A 397 -3.45 -28.55 2.19
CA SER A 397 -3.67 -28.01 3.54
C SER A 397 -3.24 -28.99 4.62
N GLU A 398 -2.56 -28.48 5.65
CA GLU A 398 -2.26 -29.28 6.83
C GLU A 398 -3.47 -29.53 7.72
N TRP A 399 -4.64 -28.96 7.41
CA TRP A 399 -5.85 -29.03 8.24
C TRP A 399 -6.95 -29.96 7.70
N GLU A 400 -6.66 -30.78 6.69
CA GLU A 400 -7.58 -31.75 6.08
C GLU A 400 -7.46 -33.14 6.73
N ARG A 401 -8.48 -33.56 7.52
CA ARG A 401 -8.50 -34.88 8.19
C ARG A 401 -8.22 -36.03 7.24
N ALA A 402 -8.88 -36.02 6.08
CA ALA A 402 -8.79 -37.08 5.09
C ALA A 402 -7.35 -37.30 4.57
N ASN A 403 -6.50 -36.27 4.62
CA ASN A 403 -5.14 -36.31 4.10
C ASN A 403 -4.10 -36.88 5.09
N PHE A 404 -4.52 -37.28 6.31
CA PHE A 404 -3.59 -37.70 7.36
C PHE A 404 -2.62 -38.80 6.91
N PHE A 405 -3.13 -39.90 6.35
CA PHE A 405 -2.30 -41.04 6.01
C PHE A 405 -1.34 -40.70 4.86
N ASN A 406 -1.82 -40.03 3.80
CA ASN A 406 -0.94 -39.57 2.73
C ASN A 406 0.21 -38.73 3.28
N ARG A 407 -0.07 -37.78 4.18
CA ARG A 407 0.90 -36.83 4.76
C ARG A 407 1.90 -37.45 5.75
N TYR A 408 1.55 -38.54 6.43
CA TYR A 408 2.33 -39.02 7.58
C TYR A 408 2.66 -40.51 7.58
N ASN A 409 2.25 -41.31 6.58
CA ASN A 409 2.52 -42.76 6.59
C ASN A 409 4.02 -43.08 6.65
N TRP A 410 4.83 -42.28 5.95
CA TRP A 410 6.28 -42.43 5.91
C TRP A 410 6.96 -42.33 7.29
N LEU A 411 6.31 -41.80 8.32
CA LEU A 411 6.86 -41.75 9.68
C LEU A 411 6.92 -43.13 10.34
N SER A 412 6.02 -44.04 9.99
CA SER A 412 5.87 -45.38 10.58
C SER A 412 6.35 -46.51 9.66
N GLU A 413 6.65 -46.19 8.40
CA GLU A 413 7.08 -47.15 7.39
C GLU A 413 8.61 -47.24 7.28
N GLY A 414 9.10 -48.25 6.56
CA GLY A 414 10.53 -48.47 6.31
C GLY A 414 11.23 -49.39 7.32
N ASN A 415 12.52 -49.67 7.07
CA ASN A 415 13.33 -50.55 7.92
C ASN A 415 13.67 -49.93 9.28
N GLU A 416 13.68 -48.59 9.38
CA GLU A 416 13.90 -47.83 10.61
C GLU A 416 12.81 -46.75 10.77
N PRO A 417 11.60 -47.13 11.25
CA PRO A 417 10.51 -46.19 11.46
C PRO A 417 10.89 -45.04 12.40
N ILE A 418 10.44 -43.83 12.07
CA ILE A 418 10.70 -42.62 12.87
C ILE A 418 9.86 -42.63 14.14
N ILE A 419 8.63 -43.14 14.04
CA ILE A 419 7.71 -43.30 15.18
C ILE A 419 7.12 -44.71 15.18
N SER A 420 6.70 -45.17 16.36
CA SER A 420 5.95 -46.43 16.48
C SER A 420 4.52 -46.28 15.97
N ALA A 421 3.87 -47.40 15.62
CA ALA A 421 2.45 -47.42 15.25
C ALA A 421 1.54 -46.79 16.34
N GLN A 422 1.87 -47.01 17.62
CA GLN A 422 1.15 -46.37 18.74
C GLN A 422 1.33 -44.85 18.77
N ALA A 423 2.53 -44.36 18.42
CA ALA A 423 2.79 -42.93 18.31
C ALA A 423 2.10 -42.32 17.08
N GLN A 424 1.99 -43.07 15.97
CA GLN A 424 1.24 -42.65 14.78
C GLN A 424 -0.25 -42.52 15.07
N GLU A 425 -0.85 -43.46 15.81
CA GLU A 425 -2.26 -43.36 16.22
C GLU A 425 -2.50 -42.14 17.12
N LYS A 426 -1.60 -41.87 18.07
CA LYS A 426 -1.66 -40.64 18.89
C LYS A 426 -1.54 -39.37 18.04
N LEU A 427 -0.65 -39.38 17.05
CA LEU A 427 -0.50 -38.27 16.10
C LEU A 427 -1.77 -38.09 15.25
N LYS A 428 -2.40 -39.17 14.80
CA LYS A 428 -3.67 -39.14 14.05
C LYS A 428 -4.78 -38.50 14.85
N LEU A 429 -5.00 -38.95 16.08
CA LEU A 429 -6.01 -38.38 16.97
C LEU A 429 -5.75 -36.89 17.23
N HIS A 430 -4.48 -36.51 17.46
CA HIS A 430 -4.09 -35.12 17.63
C HIS A 430 -4.39 -34.28 16.38
N TYR A 431 -3.99 -34.78 15.21
CA TYR A 431 -4.21 -34.16 13.92
C TYR A 431 -5.71 -33.94 13.65
N GLU A 432 -6.54 -34.96 13.82
CA GLU A 432 -7.99 -34.89 13.61
C GLU A 432 -8.68 -33.90 14.56
N ALA A 433 -8.16 -33.74 15.79
CA ALA A 433 -8.66 -32.78 16.76
C ALA A 433 -8.33 -31.31 16.40
N LEU A 434 -7.30 -31.08 15.58
CA LEU A 434 -6.92 -29.77 15.05
C LEU A 434 -7.53 -29.50 13.67
N ALA A 435 -7.69 -30.52 12.85
CA ALA A 435 -8.19 -30.42 11.50
C ALA A 435 -9.64 -29.91 11.43
N PHE A 436 -9.89 -29.08 10.43
CA PHE A 436 -11.15 -28.36 10.26
C PHE A 436 -11.57 -28.23 8.80
N TRP A 437 -10.71 -28.60 7.84
CA TRP A 437 -10.87 -28.22 6.43
C TRP A 437 -12.21 -28.69 5.87
N GLU A 438 -12.61 -29.93 6.17
CA GLU A 438 -13.88 -30.51 5.69
C GLU A 438 -15.12 -29.90 6.34
N ASN A 439 -14.96 -29.14 7.43
CA ASN A 439 -16.05 -28.40 8.05
C ASN A 439 -16.29 -27.05 7.36
N MET A 440 -15.45 -26.66 6.41
CA MET A 440 -15.54 -25.39 5.69
C MET A 440 -16.22 -25.61 4.35
N ASP A 441 -17.06 -24.66 3.96
CA ASP A 441 -17.62 -24.56 2.61
C ASP A 441 -16.98 -23.35 1.89
N LEU A 442 -15.67 -23.42 1.66
CA LEU A 442 -14.96 -22.41 0.88
C LEU A 442 -15.20 -22.69 -0.61
N LYS A 443 -16.14 -21.95 -1.21
CA LYS A 443 -16.53 -22.13 -2.62
C LYS A 443 -15.38 -21.93 -3.63
N ASP A 444 -14.40 -21.11 -3.27
CA ASP A 444 -13.37 -20.62 -4.20
C ASP A 444 -11.96 -21.19 -3.92
N VAL A 445 -11.76 -21.96 -2.84
CA VAL A 445 -10.46 -22.50 -2.44
C VAL A 445 -10.60 -23.97 -2.04
N ASN A 446 -9.92 -24.87 -2.73
CA ASN A 446 -9.89 -26.30 -2.41
C ASN A 446 -8.71 -26.63 -1.47
N SER A 447 -8.57 -27.89 -1.03
CA SER A 447 -7.52 -28.29 -0.09
C SER A 447 -6.09 -28.11 -0.63
N GLU A 448 -5.88 -28.07 -1.94
CA GLU A 448 -4.59 -27.77 -2.57
C GLU A 448 -4.56 -26.33 -3.11
N HIS A 449 -3.96 -25.43 -2.34
CA HIS A 449 -4.01 -24.01 -2.63
C HIS A 449 -2.65 -23.33 -2.47
N TRP A 450 -2.60 -22.04 -2.81
CA TRP A 450 -1.39 -21.24 -2.71
C TRP A 450 -1.26 -20.63 -1.32
N HIS A 451 -0.12 -20.88 -0.69
CA HIS A 451 0.29 -20.29 0.58
C HIS A 451 1.28 -19.16 0.32
N PHE A 452 0.95 -17.97 0.85
CA PHE A 452 1.88 -16.85 0.89
C PHE A 452 2.72 -16.88 2.17
N PRO A 453 3.99 -16.43 2.12
CA PRO A 453 4.81 -16.23 3.30
C PRO A 453 4.20 -15.12 4.17
N PRO A 454 3.58 -15.41 5.34
CA PRO A 454 2.64 -14.47 5.96
C PRO A 454 3.26 -13.11 6.32
N LYS A 455 4.52 -13.12 6.80
CA LYS A 455 5.25 -11.91 7.16
C LYS A 455 5.68 -11.08 5.94
N GLU A 456 6.12 -11.73 4.86
CA GLU A 456 6.46 -11.02 3.62
C GLU A 456 5.20 -10.53 2.89
N PHE A 457 4.08 -11.25 2.98
CA PHE A 457 2.78 -10.79 2.46
C PHE A 457 2.37 -9.46 3.10
N ILE A 458 2.37 -9.38 4.44
CA ILE A 458 2.09 -8.13 5.14
C ILE A 458 3.12 -7.05 4.75
N ARG A 459 4.41 -7.38 4.74
CA ARG A 459 5.48 -6.43 4.39
C ARG A 459 5.30 -5.83 2.99
N VAL A 460 5.04 -6.64 1.97
CA VAL A 460 4.95 -6.17 0.59
C VAL A 460 3.70 -5.32 0.37
N PHE A 461 2.55 -5.75 0.89
CA PHE A 461 1.31 -5.02 0.68
C PHE A 461 1.17 -3.75 1.52
N ARG A 462 1.96 -3.58 2.59
CA ARG A 462 2.09 -2.28 3.27
C ARG A 462 2.61 -1.19 2.32
N LYS A 463 3.39 -1.55 1.29
CA LYS A 463 3.87 -0.63 0.25
C LYS A 463 2.83 -0.31 -0.84
N CYS A 464 1.67 -0.97 -0.87
CA CYS A 464 0.69 -0.81 -1.95
C CYS A 464 0.09 0.60 -2.01
N GLY A 465 -0.28 1.17 -0.87
CA GLY A 465 -0.84 2.53 -0.80
C GLY A 465 -2.25 2.70 -1.37
N TRP A 466 -2.68 1.85 -2.32
CA TRP A 466 -4.02 1.83 -2.88
C TRP A 466 -5.05 1.54 -1.77
N LEU A 467 -6.17 2.25 -1.78
CA LEU A 467 -7.27 2.06 -0.83
C LEU A 467 -8.54 1.64 -1.57
N SER A 468 -9.17 0.56 -1.13
CA SER A 468 -10.48 0.15 -1.65
C SER A 468 -11.55 1.19 -1.31
N LEU A 469 -12.71 1.11 -1.98
CA LEU A 469 -13.86 1.97 -1.68
C LEU A 469 -14.23 1.94 -0.19
N VAL A 470 -14.23 0.74 0.38
CA VAL A 470 -14.57 0.47 1.77
C VAL A 470 -13.54 1.07 2.72
N GLU A 471 -12.25 0.94 2.40
CA GLU A 471 -11.15 1.52 3.18
C GLU A 471 -11.19 3.06 3.17
N VAL A 472 -11.48 3.70 2.03
CA VAL A 472 -11.66 5.16 1.94
C VAL A 472 -12.92 5.62 2.65
N GLY A 473 -14.04 4.91 2.50
CA GLY A 473 -15.28 5.19 3.23
C GLY A 473 -15.07 5.21 4.74
N GLY A 474 -14.26 4.29 5.27
CA GLY A 474 -13.87 4.22 6.68
C GLY A 474 -13.02 5.40 7.18
N THR A 475 -12.56 6.30 6.31
CA THR A 475 -11.83 7.54 6.69
C THR A 475 -12.74 8.71 7.04
N PHE A 476 -14.05 8.59 6.85
CA PHE A 476 -15.02 9.63 7.16
C PHE A 476 -15.40 9.57 8.65
N PRO A 477 -15.16 10.64 9.44
CA PRO A 477 -15.67 10.72 10.80
C PRO A 477 -17.20 10.83 10.80
N LYS A 478 -17.85 10.31 11.85
CA LYS A 478 -19.31 10.39 12.02
C LYS A 478 -19.81 11.83 12.00
N HIS A 479 -19.18 12.69 12.80
CA HIS A 479 -19.51 14.11 12.91
C HIS A 479 -18.50 14.93 12.10
N MET A 480 -19.02 15.67 11.12
CA MET A 480 -18.19 16.34 10.12
C MET A 480 -17.88 17.80 10.46
N PHE A 481 -18.51 18.43 11.45
CA PHE A 481 -18.34 19.86 11.73
C PHE A 481 -18.07 20.14 13.21
N TYR A 482 -17.42 21.26 13.49
CA TYR A 482 -17.06 21.71 14.83
C TYR A 482 -17.73 23.04 15.20
N THR A 483 -17.90 23.30 16.50
CA THR A 483 -18.53 24.54 16.98
C THR A 483 -17.79 25.79 16.50
N ALA A 484 -18.54 26.86 16.19
CA ALA A 484 -17.99 28.14 15.73
C ALA A 484 -17.41 29.01 16.85
N SER A 485 -17.74 28.72 18.11
CA SER A 485 -17.19 29.34 19.32
C SER A 485 -16.94 28.29 20.41
N GLY A 486 -16.31 28.69 21.52
CA GLY A 486 -15.98 27.82 22.65
C GLY A 486 -14.50 27.44 22.74
N ASN A 487 -14.11 27.03 23.95
CA ASN A 487 -12.82 26.41 24.28
C ASN A 487 -13.07 25.36 25.38
N PRO A 488 -13.18 24.06 25.04
CA PRO A 488 -12.81 23.46 23.75
C PRO A 488 -13.83 23.68 22.62
N ARG A 489 -13.38 23.50 21.39
CA ARG A 489 -14.20 23.24 20.19
C ARG A 489 -14.60 21.78 20.18
N THR A 490 -15.88 21.51 19.98
CA THR A 490 -16.46 20.16 20.00
C THR A 490 -17.21 19.86 18.71
N SER A 491 -17.44 18.58 18.43
CA SER A 491 -18.23 18.16 17.27
C SER A 491 -19.68 18.63 17.37
N ILE A 492 -20.27 18.99 16.23
CA ILE A 492 -21.69 19.30 16.12
C ILE A 492 -22.45 17.98 15.93
N ASN A 493 -23.25 17.61 16.94
CA ASN A 493 -23.99 16.34 16.98
C ASN A 493 -25.43 16.46 16.43
N THR A 494 -25.73 17.53 15.70
CA THR A 494 -27.03 17.73 15.06
C THR A 494 -27.28 16.63 14.03
N SER A 495 -28.41 15.94 14.12
CA SER A 495 -28.77 14.91 13.15
C SER A 495 -29.01 15.50 11.75
N GLY A 496 -28.57 14.79 10.72
CA GLY A 496 -28.82 15.14 9.32
C GLY A 496 -27.58 14.96 8.44
N GLN A 497 -27.80 14.74 7.14
CA GLN A 497 -26.75 14.38 6.16
C GLN A 497 -25.64 15.44 5.98
N THR A 498 -25.89 16.67 6.44
CA THR A 498 -24.90 17.75 6.47
C THR A 498 -23.90 17.56 7.61
N TYR A 499 -24.36 17.26 8.82
CA TYR A 499 -23.52 17.24 10.02
C TYR A 499 -23.03 15.83 10.39
N THR A 500 -23.82 14.82 10.03
CA THR A 500 -23.57 13.41 10.34
C THR A 500 -23.52 12.56 9.06
N THR A 501 -22.72 11.49 9.08
CA THR A 501 -22.67 10.49 8.00
C THR A 501 -22.58 9.08 8.56
N ASN A 502 -22.96 8.10 7.73
CA ASN A 502 -22.83 6.66 7.98
C ASN A 502 -21.92 6.02 6.92
N ARG A 503 -21.50 4.77 7.13
CA ARG A 503 -20.52 4.10 6.25
C ARG A 503 -20.95 4.07 4.79
N ARG A 504 -22.17 3.59 4.54
CA ARG A 504 -22.74 3.49 3.19
C ARG A 504 -22.79 4.84 2.48
N SER A 505 -23.14 5.91 3.21
CA SER A 505 -23.17 7.27 2.66
C SER A 505 -21.78 7.79 2.32
N ALA A 506 -20.78 7.48 3.16
CA ALA A 506 -19.39 7.84 2.89
C ALA A 506 -18.85 7.13 1.63
N GLU A 507 -19.08 5.82 1.52
CA GLU A 507 -18.74 5.03 0.32
C GLU A 507 -19.42 5.60 -0.93
N ASN A 508 -20.74 5.85 -0.88
CA ASN A 508 -21.48 6.41 -2.01
C ASN A 508 -20.99 7.78 -2.46
N ARG A 509 -20.50 8.63 -1.54
CA ARG A 509 -19.99 9.96 -1.86
C ARG A 509 -18.68 9.92 -2.66
N VAL A 510 -17.83 8.92 -2.44
CA VAL A 510 -16.51 8.82 -3.09
C VAL A 510 -16.46 7.83 -4.25
N SER A 511 -17.46 6.93 -4.36
CA SER A 511 -17.48 5.79 -5.29
C SER A 511 -17.12 6.17 -6.73
N SER A 512 -17.61 7.32 -7.20
CA SER A 512 -17.39 7.78 -8.57
C SER A 512 -15.96 8.23 -8.88
N HIS A 513 -15.13 8.52 -7.87
CA HIS A 513 -13.78 9.09 -8.00
C HIS A 513 -12.69 8.23 -7.33
N ILE A 514 -13.03 7.06 -6.77
CA ILE A 514 -12.10 6.27 -5.97
C ILE A 514 -10.82 5.87 -6.73
N GLU A 515 -10.95 5.48 -8.00
CA GLU A 515 -9.79 5.09 -8.83
C GLU A 515 -8.89 6.30 -9.12
N ASP A 516 -9.48 7.43 -9.53
CA ASP A 516 -8.71 8.64 -9.84
C ASP A 516 -8.09 9.29 -8.60
N LEU A 517 -8.75 9.19 -7.44
CA LEU A 517 -8.18 9.58 -6.15
C LEU A 517 -6.95 8.72 -5.82
N ASN A 518 -7.03 7.40 -6.00
CA ASN A 518 -5.89 6.50 -5.80
C ASN A 518 -4.75 6.76 -6.79
N LYS A 519 -5.06 7.05 -8.06
CA LYS A 519 -4.05 7.47 -9.06
C LYS A 519 -3.31 8.73 -8.60
N ALA A 520 -4.04 9.74 -8.12
CA ALA A 520 -3.45 10.96 -7.58
C ALA A 520 -2.60 10.68 -6.32
N ILE A 521 -3.08 9.84 -5.40
CA ILE A 521 -2.33 9.42 -4.21
C ILE A 521 -1.01 8.75 -4.62
N ARG A 522 -1.07 7.74 -5.49
CA ARG A 522 0.11 7.02 -6.01
C ARG A 522 1.11 7.96 -6.66
N LYS A 523 0.64 8.89 -7.50
CA LYS A 523 1.47 9.86 -8.22
C LYS A 523 2.14 10.85 -7.29
N TYR A 524 1.44 11.43 -6.32
CA TYR A 524 1.93 12.61 -5.62
C TYR A 524 2.35 12.39 -4.16
N LEU A 525 1.81 11.34 -3.50
CA LEU A 525 1.99 11.10 -2.07
C LEU A 525 2.84 9.85 -1.82
N GLY A 526 2.70 8.82 -2.68
CA GLY A 526 3.23 7.48 -2.45
C GLY A 526 2.35 6.69 -1.47
N ALA A 527 2.92 5.64 -0.86
CA ALA A 527 2.18 4.74 0.04
C ALA A 527 2.23 5.13 1.53
N ASP A 528 2.88 6.25 1.88
CA ASP A 528 3.01 6.70 3.27
C ASP A 528 1.65 7.05 3.87
N ARG A 529 1.24 6.30 4.90
CA ARG A 529 -0.09 6.43 5.50
C ARG A 529 -0.30 7.77 6.21
N LYS A 530 0.77 8.43 6.69
CA LYS A 530 0.69 9.75 7.31
C LYS A 530 0.43 10.82 6.25
N ARG A 531 1.17 10.81 5.13
CA ARG A 531 0.92 11.70 3.97
C ARG A 531 -0.50 11.53 3.45
N ILE A 532 -0.96 10.29 3.25
CA ILE A 532 -2.32 10.00 2.78
C ILE A 532 -3.37 10.52 3.77
N SER A 533 -3.20 10.28 5.08
CA SER A 533 -4.15 10.75 6.11
C SER A 533 -4.28 12.28 6.11
N ILE A 534 -3.14 12.98 6.07
CA ILE A 534 -3.11 14.44 6.06
C ILE A 534 -3.75 14.97 4.77
N PHE A 535 -3.41 14.41 3.61
CA PHE A 535 -3.95 14.79 2.31
C PHE A 535 -5.48 14.61 2.25
N LEU A 536 -5.97 13.42 2.61
CA LEU A 536 -7.40 13.12 2.62
C LEU A 536 -8.18 14.01 3.59
N ALA A 537 -7.59 14.40 4.73
CA ALA A 537 -8.23 15.33 5.65
C ALA A 537 -8.42 16.72 5.04
N GLN A 538 -7.49 17.17 4.20
CA GLN A 538 -7.66 18.42 3.45
C GLN A 538 -8.74 18.27 2.39
N VAL A 539 -8.67 17.20 1.59
CA VAL A 539 -9.63 16.90 0.52
C VAL A 539 -11.06 16.79 1.06
N LEU A 540 -11.25 16.14 2.22
CA LEU A 540 -12.56 15.97 2.83
C LEU A 540 -13.24 17.31 3.10
N LEU A 541 -12.50 18.32 3.56
CA LEU A 541 -13.07 19.64 3.77
C LEU A 541 -13.26 20.41 2.45
N GLU A 542 -12.25 20.41 1.56
CA GLU A 542 -12.28 21.13 0.28
C GLU A 542 -13.43 20.69 -0.62
N THR A 543 -13.81 19.42 -0.56
CA THR A 543 -14.90 18.84 -1.35
C THR A 543 -16.28 18.98 -0.71
N ALA A 544 -16.41 19.76 0.37
CA ALA A 544 -17.60 19.81 1.22
C ALA A 544 -18.07 18.39 1.63
N GLN A 545 -17.10 17.57 2.08
CA GLN A 545 -17.27 16.17 2.45
C GLN A 545 -17.83 15.30 1.33
N TRP A 546 -17.33 15.52 0.10
CA TRP A 546 -17.74 14.83 -1.12
C TRP A 546 -19.24 14.91 -1.44
N ARG A 547 -19.93 15.96 -0.98
CA ARG A 547 -21.38 16.10 -1.19
C ARG A 547 -21.70 16.60 -2.60
N ASN A 548 -22.66 15.93 -3.23
CA ASN A 548 -23.26 16.36 -4.50
C ASN A 548 -24.75 16.66 -4.28
N ILE A 549 -25.12 17.92 -4.13
CA ILE A 549 -26.52 18.34 -3.89
C ILE A 549 -27.23 18.69 -5.22
N GLY A 550 -26.48 18.74 -6.33
CA GLY A 550 -27.00 19.10 -7.64
C GLY A 550 -27.19 20.61 -7.81
N GLY A 551 -27.65 21.02 -9.01
CA GLY A 551 -27.80 22.42 -9.37
C GLY A 551 -26.50 23.21 -9.18
N SER A 552 -26.57 24.33 -8.46
CA SER A 552 -25.41 25.19 -8.13
C SER A 552 -24.50 24.63 -7.02
N LYS A 553 -24.82 23.46 -6.46
CA LYS A 553 -24.07 22.77 -5.41
C LYS A 553 -23.57 21.40 -5.90
N ARG A 554 -23.00 21.41 -7.10
CA ARG A 554 -22.41 20.23 -7.76
C ARG A 554 -21.07 19.87 -7.11
N LEU A 555 -20.77 18.57 -7.07
CA LEU A 555 -19.47 18.07 -6.61
C LEU A 555 -18.33 18.58 -7.50
N MET A 556 -17.14 18.75 -6.92
CA MET A 556 -15.93 19.29 -7.57
C MET A 556 -16.04 20.73 -8.08
N HIS A 557 -17.12 21.45 -7.74
CA HIS A 557 -17.30 22.85 -8.09
C HIS A 557 -17.52 23.69 -6.83
N GLU A 558 -16.89 24.86 -6.75
CA GLU A 558 -17.25 25.88 -5.79
C GLU A 558 -18.74 26.19 -5.95
N TRP A 559 -19.48 26.11 -4.85
CA TRP A 559 -20.92 26.31 -4.88
C TRP A 559 -21.26 27.74 -5.31
N GLY A 560 -22.11 27.86 -6.32
CA GLY A 560 -22.45 29.15 -6.95
C GLY A 560 -21.55 29.56 -8.11
N PHE A 561 -20.57 28.73 -8.50
CA PHE A 561 -19.78 28.89 -9.73
C PHE A 561 -19.11 30.27 -9.86
N GLY A 562 -18.53 30.76 -8.76
CA GLY A 562 -17.83 32.04 -8.70
C GLY A 562 -18.69 33.25 -8.98
N ARG A 563 -20.01 33.16 -8.72
CA ARG A 563 -20.89 34.33 -8.77
C ARG A 563 -20.42 35.36 -7.74
N TYR A 564 -20.42 36.63 -8.14
CA TYR A 564 -20.06 37.72 -7.23
C TYR A 564 -20.87 37.65 -5.93
N SER A 565 -20.18 37.83 -4.81
CA SER A 565 -20.76 37.87 -3.47
C SER A 565 -20.07 38.93 -2.63
N VAL A 566 -20.86 39.82 -2.01
CA VAL A 566 -20.34 40.80 -1.04
C VAL A 566 -19.72 40.13 0.19
N LEU A 567 -20.10 38.88 0.49
CA LEU A 567 -19.52 38.08 1.58
C LEU A 567 -18.17 37.46 1.21
N ASN A 568 -17.85 37.39 -0.09
CA ASN A 568 -16.56 36.95 -0.59
C ASN A 568 -16.16 37.83 -1.80
N PRO A 569 -15.70 39.07 -1.58
CA PRO A 569 -15.40 40.02 -2.66
C PRO A 569 -14.37 39.51 -3.67
N ALA A 570 -13.51 38.57 -3.28
CA ALA A 570 -12.54 37.95 -4.19
C ALA A 570 -13.20 37.27 -5.41
N THR A 571 -14.47 36.86 -5.30
CA THR A 571 -15.29 36.34 -6.42
C THR A 571 -15.35 37.29 -7.62
N GLU A 572 -15.21 38.60 -7.40
CA GLU A 572 -15.12 39.60 -8.46
C GLU A 572 -13.93 39.35 -9.39
N PHE A 573 -12.80 38.93 -8.81
CA PHE A 573 -11.53 38.85 -9.53
C PHE A 573 -11.25 37.45 -10.08
N TYR A 574 -11.50 36.39 -9.31
CA TYR A 574 -11.32 35.03 -9.85
C TYR A 574 -12.46 34.60 -10.77
N SER A 575 -13.68 35.13 -10.59
CA SER A 575 -14.87 34.90 -11.43
C SER A 575 -15.05 33.45 -11.92
N VAL A 576 -14.81 33.16 -13.20
CA VAL A 576 -14.91 31.84 -13.86
C VAL A 576 -13.85 30.83 -13.42
N PHE A 577 -12.77 31.30 -12.83
CA PHE A 577 -11.68 30.50 -12.23
C PHE A 577 -11.95 30.23 -10.74
N TYR A 578 -13.22 29.98 -10.41
CA TYR A 578 -13.66 29.50 -9.11
C TYR A 578 -13.12 28.11 -8.79
N GLY A 579 -13.23 27.69 -7.52
CA GLY A 579 -12.69 26.41 -7.05
C GLY A 579 -13.19 25.20 -7.84
N ARG A 580 -12.28 24.38 -8.38
CA ARG A 580 -12.61 23.07 -8.97
C ARG A 580 -11.71 21.94 -8.50
N GLY A 581 -12.23 20.71 -8.53
CA GLY A 581 -11.49 19.51 -8.15
C GLY A 581 -11.35 19.31 -6.64
N ILE A 582 -10.58 18.29 -6.24
CA ILE A 582 -10.52 17.80 -4.85
C ILE A 582 -9.81 18.76 -3.88
N MET A 583 -9.13 19.79 -4.41
CA MET A 583 -8.44 20.83 -3.64
C MET A 583 -8.89 22.24 -4.06
N GLN A 584 -10.04 22.37 -4.72
CA GLN A 584 -10.64 23.65 -5.12
C GLN A 584 -9.64 24.60 -5.81
N LEU A 585 -8.99 24.14 -6.88
CA LEU A 585 -8.09 24.94 -7.70
C LEU A 585 -8.80 26.25 -8.12
N THR A 586 -8.29 27.39 -7.69
CA THR A 586 -8.91 28.72 -7.83
C THR A 586 -7.89 29.71 -8.40
N TRP A 587 -8.33 30.75 -9.10
CA TRP A 587 -7.53 31.80 -9.78
C TRP A 587 -6.92 31.39 -11.12
N ALA A 588 -6.97 32.31 -12.10
CA ALA A 588 -6.50 32.08 -13.45
C ALA A 588 -5.02 31.66 -13.51
N LYS A 589 -4.16 32.18 -12.61
CA LYS A 589 -2.76 31.75 -12.53
C LYS A 589 -2.60 30.26 -12.23
N ASN A 590 -3.40 29.74 -11.31
CA ASN A 590 -3.30 28.34 -10.89
C ASN A 590 -3.86 27.39 -11.97
N TYR A 591 -4.96 27.78 -12.61
CA TYR A 591 -5.47 27.06 -13.78
C TYR A 591 -4.46 27.07 -14.93
N LYS A 592 -3.81 28.21 -15.20
CA LYS A 592 -2.76 28.33 -16.23
C LYS A 592 -1.62 27.36 -15.94
N ALA A 593 -1.11 27.39 -14.71
CA ALA A 593 -0.01 26.52 -14.29
C ALA A 593 -0.39 25.03 -14.39
N TYR A 594 -1.62 24.67 -14.01
CA TYR A 594 -2.10 23.29 -14.15
C TYR A 594 -2.20 22.86 -15.62
N GLY A 595 -2.77 23.69 -16.48
CA GLY A 595 -2.86 23.40 -17.92
C GLY A 595 -1.50 23.27 -18.60
N GLU A 596 -0.52 24.09 -18.19
CA GLU A 596 0.87 24.00 -18.66
C GLU A 596 1.56 22.73 -18.14
N TYR A 597 1.35 22.39 -16.87
CA TYR A 597 1.83 21.14 -16.29
C TYR A 597 1.27 19.89 -17.01
N ARG A 598 -0.01 19.91 -17.38
CA ARG A 598 -0.68 18.84 -18.12
C ARG A 598 -0.37 18.83 -19.62
N GLY A 599 0.14 19.93 -20.17
CA GLY A 599 0.28 20.11 -21.62
C GLY A 599 -1.07 20.15 -22.34
N PHE A 600 -2.11 20.73 -21.72
CA PHE A 600 -3.43 20.81 -22.35
C PHE A 600 -3.39 21.60 -23.66
N ARG A 601 -4.15 21.10 -24.63
CA ARG A 601 -4.34 21.76 -25.92
C ARG A 601 -5.18 23.03 -25.74
N ASN A 602 -5.00 23.94 -26.67
CA ASN A 602 -5.86 25.11 -26.79
C ASN A 602 -7.31 24.70 -27.06
N HIS A 603 -8.25 25.41 -26.45
CA HIS A 603 -9.69 25.24 -26.62
C HIS A 603 -10.15 25.83 -27.96
N VAL A 604 -11.14 25.20 -28.57
CA VAL A 604 -11.81 25.68 -29.78
C VAL A 604 -13.31 25.71 -29.51
N GLY A 605 -13.94 26.85 -29.81
CA GLY A 605 -15.37 27.06 -29.60
C GLY A 605 -15.69 27.85 -28.33
N ALA A 606 -16.95 27.80 -27.92
CA ALA A 606 -17.42 28.51 -26.72
C ALA A 606 -16.91 27.83 -25.45
N TYR A 607 -16.58 28.63 -24.44
CA TYR A 607 -16.26 28.15 -23.09
C TYR A 607 -17.54 27.85 -22.30
N THR A 608 -17.46 26.89 -21.39
CA THR A 608 -18.59 26.49 -20.55
C THR A 608 -18.89 27.56 -19.50
N GLU A 609 -20.11 28.11 -19.51
CA GLU A 609 -20.66 28.93 -18.42
C GLU A 609 -21.71 28.13 -17.66
N ARG A 610 -21.51 27.99 -16.35
CA ARG A 610 -22.36 27.16 -15.48
C ARG A 610 -23.47 27.97 -14.80
N ILE A 611 -23.36 29.30 -14.76
CA ILE A 611 -24.45 30.15 -14.25
C ILE A 611 -25.49 30.33 -15.35
N SER A 612 -26.71 29.89 -15.09
CA SER A 612 -27.84 30.09 -16.01
C SER A 612 -28.21 31.57 -16.14
N ASN A 613 -28.70 31.96 -17.31
CA ASN A 613 -29.25 33.30 -17.61
C ASN A 613 -28.27 34.47 -17.45
N ILE A 614 -26.97 34.24 -17.64
CA ILE A 614 -25.97 35.30 -17.78
C ILE A 614 -25.17 35.12 -19.08
N PRO A 615 -24.62 36.20 -19.65
CA PRO A 615 -23.63 36.08 -20.73
C PRO A 615 -22.39 35.30 -20.25
N PRO A 616 -21.72 34.52 -21.13
CA PRO A 616 -20.48 33.85 -20.78
C PRO A 616 -19.43 34.84 -20.30
N ARG A 617 -18.91 34.63 -19.08
CA ARG A 617 -17.85 35.48 -18.51
C ARG A 617 -16.47 35.19 -19.13
N LEU A 618 -16.28 33.99 -19.68
CA LEU A 618 -15.07 33.60 -20.40
C LEU A 618 -15.31 33.58 -21.90
N THR A 619 -14.58 34.42 -22.63
CA THR A 619 -14.64 34.56 -24.09
C THR A 619 -13.24 34.68 -24.68
N ASN A 620 -13.13 34.75 -26.01
CA ASN A 620 -11.86 34.90 -26.72
C ASN A 620 -11.13 36.23 -26.44
N VAL A 621 -11.85 37.22 -25.90
CA VAL A 621 -11.32 38.58 -25.67
C VAL A 621 -11.49 39.04 -24.21
N SER A 622 -12.14 38.25 -23.36
CA SER A 622 -12.33 38.59 -21.94
C SER A 622 -10.99 38.60 -21.20
N MET A 623 -10.82 39.60 -20.33
CA MET A 623 -9.64 39.77 -19.47
C MET A 623 -9.92 39.21 -18.08
N HIS A 624 -8.94 38.51 -17.51
CA HIS A 624 -9.07 37.85 -16.21
C HIS A 624 -7.83 38.05 -15.36
N TYR A 625 -8.02 38.25 -14.07
CA TYR A 625 -6.91 38.49 -13.14
C TYR A 625 -6.21 37.19 -12.75
N SER A 626 -4.87 37.23 -12.76
CA SER A 626 -4.03 36.10 -12.34
C SER A 626 -4.10 35.81 -10.84
N ALA A 627 -4.30 36.84 -10.02
CA ALA A 627 -4.50 36.82 -8.57
C ALA A 627 -5.30 38.09 -8.17
N HIS A 628 -5.53 38.32 -6.88
CA HIS A 628 -6.13 39.58 -6.44
C HIS A 628 -5.27 40.77 -6.89
N PRO A 629 -5.85 41.89 -7.39
CA PRO A 629 -5.07 43.05 -7.84
C PRO A 629 -4.15 43.62 -6.76
N ASP A 630 -4.64 43.70 -5.51
CA ASP A 630 -3.86 44.17 -4.36
C ASP A 630 -2.66 43.25 -4.02
N ASP A 631 -2.70 41.99 -4.46
CA ASP A 631 -1.61 41.02 -4.33
C ASP A 631 -0.69 41.01 -5.58
N GLY A 632 -0.77 42.05 -6.42
CA GLY A 632 -0.02 42.15 -7.68
C GLY A 632 -0.60 41.32 -8.82
N GLY A 633 -1.89 41.00 -8.77
CA GLY A 633 -2.62 40.32 -9.83
C GLY A 633 -2.63 41.13 -11.13
N ILE A 634 -2.27 40.47 -12.24
CA ILE A 634 -2.24 41.08 -13.57
C ILE A 634 -3.37 40.50 -14.41
N ALA A 635 -4.11 41.35 -15.10
CA ALA A 635 -5.16 40.94 -16.02
C ALA A 635 -4.56 40.44 -17.36
N PHE A 636 -5.09 39.34 -17.89
CA PHE A 636 -4.67 38.78 -19.18
C PHE A 636 -5.83 38.07 -19.90
N VAL A 637 -5.69 37.91 -21.22
CA VAL A 637 -6.64 37.11 -22.01
C VAL A 637 -6.32 35.63 -21.80
N TRP A 638 -7.31 34.87 -21.33
CA TRP A 638 -7.15 33.42 -21.11
C TRP A 638 -7.10 32.64 -22.43
N ALA A 639 -7.93 33.01 -23.39
CA ALA A 639 -8.01 32.33 -24.68
C ALA A 639 -6.67 32.37 -25.43
N PRO A 640 -6.33 31.32 -26.20
CA PRO A 640 -7.16 30.15 -26.51
C PRO A 640 -6.91 28.96 -25.56
N ARG A 641 -6.54 29.14 -24.29
CA ARG A 641 -6.26 28.02 -23.38
C ARG A 641 -7.48 27.13 -23.14
N PHE A 642 -7.24 25.93 -22.61
CA PHE A 642 -8.26 24.92 -22.28
C PHE A 642 -9.46 25.49 -21.49
N ASP A 643 -10.63 24.85 -21.60
CA ASP A 643 -11.81 25.20 -20.79
C ASP A 643 -11.58 24.80 -19.32
N PRO A 644 -11.59 25.76 -18.36
CA PRO A 644 -11.42 25.48 -16.94
C PRO A 644 -12.39 24.43 -16.38
N ASP A 645 -13.56 24.27 -16.99
CA ASP A 645 -14.58 23.33 -16.53
C ASP A 645 -14.13 21.86 -16.59
N ILE A 646 -13.18 21.54 -17.47
CA ILE A 646 -12.59 20.20 -17.58
C ILE A 646 -11.92 19.73 -16.28
N VAL A 647 -11.54 20.66 -15.39
CA VAL A 647 -10.93 20.33 -14.09
C VAL A 647 -11.92 19.65 -13.16
N ALA A 648 -13.21 19.99 -13.24
CA ALA A 648 -14.22 19.37 -12.38
C ALA A 648 -14.99 18.23 -13.07
N GLU A 649 -15.16 18.29 -14.39
CA GLU A 649 -15.97 17.31 -15.14
C GLU A 649 -15.21 16.04 -15.51
N SER A 650 -13.87 16.08 -15.57
CA SER A 650 -13.05 14.88 -15.65
C SER A 650 -12.63 14.44 -14.25
N LYS A 651 -13.03 13.24 -13.85
CA LYS A 651 -12.67 12.64 -12.55
C LYS A 651 -11.15 12.61 -12.34
N TYR A 652 -10.41 12.21 -13.38
CA TYR A 652 -8.94 12.24 -13.38
C TYR A 652 -8.42 13.66 -13.12
N ASN A 653 -8.89 14.67 -13.87
CA ASN A 653 -8.42 16.05 -13.69
C ASN A 653 -8.81 16.63 -12.31
N ALA A 654 -9.99 16.27 -11.81
CA ALA A 654 -10.46 16.70 -10.50
C ALA A 654 -9.54 16.22 -9.38
N CYS A 655 -9.08 14.97 -9.46
CA CYS A 655 -8.14 14.41 -8.48
C CYS A 655 -6.69 14.85 -8.73
N ASP A 656 -6.22 14.79 -9.97
CA ASP A 656 -4.85 15.12 -10.36
C ASP A 656 -4.52 16.60 -10.12
N SER A 657 -5.45 17.53 -10.35
CA SER A 657 -5.27 18.97 -10.02
C SER A 657 -4.99 19.21 -8.54
N GLY A 658 -5.59 18.44 -7.64
CA GLY A 658 -5.33 18.54 -6.21
C GLY A 658 -3.95 18.03 -5.81
N GLY A 659 -3.51 16.93 -6.42
CA GLY A 659 -2.15 16.41 -6.25
C GLY A 659 -1.08 17.32 -6.86
N PHE A 660 -1.33 17.87 -8.04
CA PHE A 660 -0.51 18.92 -8.67
C PHE A 660 -0.36 20.12 -7.73
N TYR A 661 -1.47 20.64 -7.18
CA TYR A 661 -1.42 21.77 -6.25
C TYR A 661 -0.57 21.43 -5.03
N TRP A 662 -0.72 20.22 -4.49
CA TRP A 662 0.03 19.74 -3.34
C TRP A 662 1.55 19.77 -3.54
N VAL A 663 2.03 19.29 -4.69
CA VAL A 663 3.47 19.20 -4.98
C VAL A 663 4.07 20.48 -5.55
N SER A 664 3.27 21.36 -6.15
CA SER A 664 3.72 22.64 -6.72
C SER A 664 3.67 23.81 -5.74
N LYS A 665 3.01 23.66 -4.59
CA LYS A 665 2.87 24.74 -3.60
C LYS A 665 4.22 25.16 -3.03
N VAL A 666 4.54 26.46 -3.18
CA VAL A 666 5.72 27.11 -2.60
C VAL A 666 5.39 27.77 -1.27
N PHE A 667 6.31 27.68 -0.31
CA PHE A 667 6.27 28.32 1.00
C PHE A 667 7.69 28.55 1.53
N SER A 668 7.83 29.18 2.70
CA SER A 668 9.16 29.52 3.27
C SER A 668 10.07 28.32 3.53
N GLY A 669 9.51 27.12 3.65
CA GLY A 669 10.26 25.86 3.80
C GLY A 669 10.54 25.12 2.50
N GLY A 670 10.35 25.77 1.35
CA GLY A 670 10.55 25.19 0.02
C GLY A 670 9.25 24.99 -0.76
N MET A 671 9.26 24.01 -1.67
CA MET A 671 8.10 23.59 -2.47
C MET A 671 7.68 22.18 -2.07
N ASN A 672 6.40 21.83 -2.28
CA ASN A 672 5.80 20.53 -2.00
C ASN A 672 5.38 20.35 -0.53
N ILE A 673 4.07 20.21 -0.29
CA ILE A 673 3.48 20.09 1.06
C ILE A 673 3.89 18.77 1.75
N ASN A 674 4.36 17.75 1.01
CA ASN A 674 4.93 16.54 1.60
C ASN A 674 6.09 16.84 2.55
N ARG A 675 6.88 17.91 2.31
CA ARG A 675 7.95 18.36 3.22
C ARG A 675 7.45 18.70 4.62
N VAL A 676 6.20 19.15 4.75
CA VAL A 676 5.58 19.43 6.05
C VAL A 676 4.93 18.18 6.61
N SER A 677 4.31 17.37 5.75
CA SER A 677 3.67 16.10 6.13
C SER A 677 4.66 15.11 6.73
N ASP A 678 5.91 15.10 6.25
CA ASP A 678 6.95 14.18 6.70
C ASP A 678 7.57 14.57 8.04
N ARG A 679 7.33 15.80 8.54
CA ARG A 679 7.71 16.22 9.89
C ARG A 679 6.96 15.40 10.95
N LEU A 680 7.40 15.50 12.19
CA LEU A 680 6.64 14.97 13.32
C LEU A 680 5.23 15.57 13.35
N TYR A 681 4.24 14.73 13.63
CA TYR A 681 2.86 15.17 13.74
C TYR A 681 2.74 16.20 14.88
N SER A 682 2.11 17.34 14.59
CA SER A 682 1.74 18.34 15.59
C SER A 682 0.61 19.22 15.07
N ALA A 683 -0.18 19.77 15.99
CA ALA A 683 -1.24 20.72 15.63
C ALA A 683 -0.70 21.93 14.85
N ASN A 684 0.53 22.37 15.14
CA ASN A 684 1.16 23.48 14.44
C ASN A 684 1.52 23.11 12.98
N ASN A 685 2.01 21.89 12.72
CA ASN A 685 2.27 21.43 11.36
C ASN A 685 0.98 21.26 10.55
N ILE A 686 -0.08 20.70 11.14
CA ILE A 686 -1.39 20.62 10.46
C ILE A 686 -1.98 22.02 10.24
N GLY A 687 -1.78 22.94 11.17
CA GLY A 687 -2.15 24.34 11.02
C GLY A 687 -1.39 25.05 9.89
N LEU A 688 -0.11 24.75 9.73
CA LEU A 688 0.67 25.22 8.57
C LEU A 688 0.09 24.65 7.27
N ILE A 689 -0.15 23.33 7.19
CA ILE A 689 -0.72 22.69 6.00
C ILE A 689 -2.08 23.31 5.64
N ASN A 690 -2.96 23.54 6.62
CA ASN A 690 -4.23 24.23 6.40
C ASN A 690 -4.03 25.59 5.71
N ARG A 691 -3.05 26.40 6.15
CA ARG A 691 -2.76 27.69 5.51
C ARG A 691 -2.16 27.52 4.12
N LEU A 692 -1.34 26.50 3.90
CA LEU A 692 -0.78 26.20 2.58
C LEU A 692 -1.88 25.80 1.58
N VAL A 693 -2.90 25.08 2.04
CA VAL A 693 -4.04 24.68 1.23
C VAL A 693 -4.97 25.86 0.95
N ASN A 694 -5.53 26.48 1.99
CA ASN A 694 -6.64 27.41 1.88
C ASN A 694 -6.23 28.90 1.97
N GLY A 695 -4.95 29.22 2.21
CA GLY A 695 -4.47 30.60 2.36
C GLY A 695 -4.86 31.30 3.68
N GLY A 696 -5.78 30.72 4.46
CA GLY A 696 -6.29 31.30 5.71
C GLY A 696 -6.73 30.28 6.75
N GLY A 697 -7.49 30.72 7.76
CA GLY A 697 -7.93 29.89 8.91
C GLY A 697 -9.23 29.10 8.69
N ASN A 698 -9.83 29.15 7.50
CA ASN A 698 -11.12 28.49 7.25
C ASN A 698 -11.02 26.96 7.43
N GLY A 699 -11.94 26.41 8.22
CA GLY A 699 -12.01 24.99 8.55
C GLY A 699 -10.76 24.42 9.27
N TYR A 700 -10.02 25.29 9.95
CA TYR A 700 -8.83 24.91 10.72
C TYR A 700 -9.12 23.78 11.72
N TYR A 701 -10.23 23.87 12.46
CA TYR A 701 -10.56 22.92 13.52
C TYR A 701 -10.99 21.55 12.96
N GLU A 702 -11.78 21.56 11.88
CA GLU A 702 -12.18 20.38 11.12
C GLU A 702 -10.94 19.63 10.60
N ARG A 703 -10.01 20.32 9.94
CA ARG A 703 -8.80 19.67 9.38
C ARG A 703 -7.92 19.02 10.46
N GLN A 704 -7.84 19.61 11.64
CA GLN A 704 -7.14 19.01 12.78
C GLN A 704 -7.81 17.70 13.21
N ALA A 705 -9.12 17.75 13.44
CA ALA A 705 -9.89 16.60 13.86
C ALA A 705 -9.90 15.48 12.81
N TYR A 706 -10.13 15.82 11.54
CA TYR A 706 -10.09 14.88 10.42
C TYR A 706 -8.73 14.21 10.31
N THR A 707 -7.64 14.98 10.45
CA THR A 707 -6.28 14.41 10.39
C THR A 707 -6.08 13.39 11.51
N ALA A 708 -6.47 13.72 12.75
CA ALA A 708 -6.36 12.80 13.88
C ALA A 708 -7.21 11.52 13.66
N TYR A 709 -8.43 11.67 13.17
CA TYR A 709 -9.32 10.55 12.80
C TYR A 709 -8.68 9.64 11.75
N MET A 710 -8.24 10.22 10.63
CA MET A 710 -7.67 9.47 9.51
C MET A 710 -6.35 8.81 9.86
N LEU A 711 -5.50 9.45 10.68
CA LEU A 711 -4.29 8.82 11.19
C LEU A 711 -4.64 7.56 12.01
N ARG A 712 -5.63 7.63 12.90
CA ARG A 712 -6.09 6.44 13.66
C ARG A 712 -6.61 5.35 12.72
N LYS A 713 -7.27 5.71 11.61
CA LYS A 713 -7.83 4.74 10.67
C LYS A 713 -6.79 4.11 9.74
N LEU A 714 -5.82 4.87 9.24
CA LEU A 714 -4.87 4.41 8.23
C LEU A 714 -3.54 3.90 8.80
N THR A 715 -3.24 4.16 10.07
CA THR A 715 -2.06 3.61 10.76
C THR A 715 -2.42 2.40 11.63
N ASP A 716 -1.40 1.75 12.20
CA ASP A 716 -1.52 0.61 13.13
C ASP A 716 -1.94 1.02 14.55
N SER A 717 -2.31 2.29 14.78
CA SER A 717 -2.79 2.75 16.08
C SER A 717 -4.03 1.95 16.54
N ILE A 718 -3.97 1.43 17.76
CA ILE A 718 -5.05 0.72 18.46
C ILE A 718 -5.72 1.57 19.54
N ALA A 719 -5.43 2.87 19.60
CA ALA A 719 -6.07 3.75 20.58
C ALA A 719 -7.59 3.65 20.47
N GLU A 720 -8.29 3.54 21.60
CA GLU A 720 -9.76 3.38 21.64
C GLU A 720 -10.50 4.66 22.03
N THR A 721 -9.78 5.69 22.46
CA THR A 721 -10.33 6.96 22.96
C THR A 721 -11.36 7.55 22.00
N GLN A 722 -12.59 7.79 22.49
CA GLN A 722 -13.65 8.37 21.66
C GLN A 722 -13.39 9.85 21.34
N THR A 723 -12.52 10.51 22.12
CA THR A 723 -12.15 11.90 21.93
C THR A 723 -10.65 12.07 22.06
N ILE A 724 -10.04 12.78 21.10
CA ILE A 724 -8.64 13.20 21.17
C ILE A 724 -8.58 14.70 21.45
N ILE A 725 -7.83 15.09 22.49
CA ILE A 725 -7.61 16.49 22.83
C ILE A 725 -6.43 17.02 22.00
N ILE A 726 -6.67 18.05 21.21
CA ILE A 726 -5.65 18.73 20.41
C ILE A 726 -5.58 20.18 20.89
N SER A 727 -4.40 20.63 21.32
CA SER A 727 -4.18 21.97 21.87
C SER A 727 -3.20 22.76 21.01
N PRO A 728 -3.66 23.40 19.91
CA PRO A 728 -2.79 24.20 19.06
C PRO A 728 -2.38 25.51 19.74
N THR A 729 -1.15 25.96 19.47
CA THR A 729 -0.62 27.20 20.06
C THR A 729 -1.44 28.41 19.60
N GLY A 730 -1.95 29.21 20.55
CA GLY A 730 -2.70 30.44 20.26
C GLY A 730 -4.08 30.23 19.62
N LYS A 731 -4.65 29.02 19.71
CA LYS A 731 -6.00 28.66 19.25
C LYS A 731 -6.76 27.92 20.36
N ALA A 732 -8.07 27.81 20.20
CA ALA A 732 -8.88 27.01 21.12
C ALA A 732 -8.49 25.53 21.03
N THR A 733 -8.55 24.83 22.16
CA THR A 733 -8.42 23.38 22.23
C THR A 733 -9.54 22.70 21.44
N ILE A 734 -9.28 21.54 20.86
CA ILE A 734 -10.22 20.77 20.04
C ILE A 734 -10.41 19.42 20.70
N HIS A 735 -11.67 19.03 20.87
CA HIS A 735 -12.06 17.69 21.25
C HIS A 735 -12.44 16.94 19.97
N ALA A 736 -11.45 16.38 19.29
CA ALA A 736 -11.64 15.66 18.05
C ALA A 736 -12.45 14.39 18.31
N ASP A 737 -13.52 14.18 17.54
CA ASP A 737 -14.42 13.05 17.69
C ASP A 737 -13.89 11.88 16.87
N MET A 738 -13.81 10.72 17.50
CA MET A 738 -13.25 9.51 16.93
C MET A 738 -14.31 8.47 16.60
N GLN A 739 -15.60 8.79 16.75
CA GLN A 739 -16.69 7.88 16.39
C GLN A 739 -16.68 7.60 14.88
N PRO A 740 -16.74 6.31 14.48
CA PRO A 740 -16.86 5.97 13.08
C PRO A 740 -18.24 6.30 12.53
N ALA A 741 -18.28 6.61 11.24
CA ALA A 741 -19.51 6.55 10.47
C ALA A 741 -19.95 5.08 10.41
N GLU A 742 -20.76 4.66 11.39
CA GLU A 742 -21.29 3.28 11.51
C GLU A 742 -22.13 2.88 10.30
#